data_AF-A0A943LYA5-F1
#
_entry.id   AF-A0A943LYA5-F1
#
_cell.length_a   1.000
_cell.length_b   1.000
_cell.length_c   1.000
_cell.angle_alpha   90.00
_cell.angle_beta   90.00
_cell.angle_gamma   90.00
#
_symmetry.space_group_name_H-M   'P 1'
#
loop_
_entity.id
_entity.type
_entity.pdbx_description
1 polymer ?
#
loop_
_entity_poly.entity_id
_entity_poly.type
_entity_poly.pdbx_seq_one_letter_code
_entity_poly.pdbx_strand_id
1 'polypeptide(L)'
;MKKLLLLSVVLLAFAGCSRDETTSPGGPGDLEAVDVPHFYGMAMMDNPAPETRGIAVNYKVWSRPAAENSLSVKFLNGSAAYRAFVQEVVREWEKAGGVRFHFVDDNRDALIRIGFDYVPGMMSSWALTGTDHVDVLDRQTEPTVHFAQWRRASDAQKRSDVLRAFGQVLGLELEFRHPKFSPGWVTIAGTEQIDEERIRNYWMDELAEFISWEELKKMVLDPINNSAEEISFTTDYDPLSVMNWPFYEQIANGLKPIEFDSDYRTELSEHDKEFIVELYGKSFGEVPPSKEYLPLIEFDYTGTAPQFSVTTTERLVVIWDKEADECSFVDLPAGSTGPYTATLSHTFAESKTRKIIIGEMLEYGEEMPGTSYALTRFDFLEAVGAENINVAECNKALEKVWIRGNYGFKSQPLDCVPNNCLKELYLILTMQSQATLDSCRNLEVFATSPFICKPTSVSGPRFATEIGNPVNGVYQTTGPTAKWPVTIGGGWPLDPMEISSLNALDIRNCNKLRSISLDNNRLMSLDFSNYSNADYIFLSSRASYIVGGGTPKGQYLLNAIRTLPSRIGKSTGLIVVRGIRSKLQFPITKTGNIPEVSYPSRELPAEYTTVQLHRNILPQINAILQTKNWQIVWDSGCLTTMD
;
A
#
# COMPACT_ATOMS: atom_id res chain seq x y z
N MET A 1 7.39 -28.15 66.82
CA MET A 1 6.12 -27.49 66.42
C MET A 1 6.25 -27.12 64.94
N LYS A 2 5.71 -27.96 64.06
CA LYS A 2 4.60 -27.66 63.11
C LYS A 2 4.97 -26.55 62.10
N LYS A 3 5.02 -26.72 60.77
CA LYS A 3 4.86 -27.83 59.82
C LYS A 3 5.60 -27.38 58.53
N LEU A 4 6.32 -28.28 57.87
CA LEU A 4 6.82 -28.13 56.50
C LEU A 4 5.90 -28.93 55.54
N LEU A 5 5.90 -28.58 54.24
CA LEU A 5 5.13 -29.11 53.09
C LEU A 5 3.67 -28.60 52.97
N LEU A 6 3.13 -28.17 51.82
CA LEU A 6 3.28 -28.61 50.42
C LEU A 6 2.82 -27.47 49.45
N LEU A 7 3.49 -27.34 48.29
CA LEU A 7 2.97 -26.97 46.95
C LEU A 7 2.03 -25.73 46.73
N SER A 8 2.49 -24.77 45.93
CA SER A 8 1.91 -24.45 44.60
C SER A 8 2.65 -23.28 43.94
N VAL A 9 3.15 -23.54 42.74
CA VAL A 9 3.72 -22.55 41.82
C VAL A 9 2.55 -21.76 41.23
N VAL A 10 2.50 -20.46 41.50
CA VAL A 10 1.75 -19.50 40.68
C VAL A 10 2.72 -18.41 40.28
N LEU A 11 3.14 -18.48 39.01
CA LEU A 11 3.76 -17.39 38.28
C LEU A 11 2.77 -16.22 38.21
N LEU A 12 3.02 -15.17 38.98
CA LEU A 12 2.44 -13.85 38.73
C LEU A 12 3.31 -13.15 37.70
N ALA A 13 2.97 -13.37 36.42
CA ALA A 13 3.29 -12.44 35.36
C ALA A 13 2.54 -11.14 35.66
N PHE A 14 3.25 -10.07 36.00
CA PHE A 14 2.71 -8.72 35.89
C PHE A 14 2.54 -8.42 34.39
N ALA A 15 1.40 -8.85 33.85
CA ALA A 15 0.82 -8.18 32.69
C ALA A 15 0.49 -6.76 33.17
N GLY A 16 1.31 -5.80 32.76
CA GLY A 16 0.93 -4.40 32.80
C GLY A 16 -0.26 -4.24 31.87
N CYS A 17 -1.47 -4.26 32.41
CA CYS A 17 -2.66 -3.88 31.68
C CYS A 17 -2.48 -2.43 31.22
N SER A 18 -2.25 -2.21 29.93
CA SER A 18 -2.60 -0.95 29.30
C SER A 18 -4.09 -0.73 29.56
N ARG A 19 -4.46 0.39 30.19
CA ARG A 19 -5.85 0.81 30.19
C ARG A 19 -6.22 1.08 28.74
N ASP A 20 -7.04 0.21 28.17
CA ASP A 20 -7.81 0.50 26.98
C ASP A 20 -8.65 1.75 27.25
N GLU A 21 -8.32 2.85 26.57
CA GLU A 21 -9.22 4.01 26.44
C GLU A 21 -10.26 3.68 25.35
N THR A 22 -11.11 2.68 25.61
CA THR A 22 -12.39 2.51 24.92
C THR A 22 -13.51 2.66 25.94
N THR A 23 -14.21 3.80 25.89
CA THR A 23 -15.59 4.04 26.33
C THR A 23 -16.14 3.16 27.47
N SER A 24 -16.30 3.74 28.66
CA SER A 24 -17.37 3.34 29.58
C SER A 24 -18.26 4.55 29.84
N PRO A 25 -19.48 4.61 29.25
CA PRO A 25 -20.48 5.59 29.61
C PRO A 25 -21.10 5.17 30.95
N GLY A 26 -20.97 6.01 31.98
CA GLY A 26 -21.60 5.80 33.29
C GLY A 26 -20.61 5.72 34.46
N GLY A 27 -20.21 6.89 34.97
CA GLY A 27 -19.58 7.07 36.28
C GLY A 27 -19.87 8.49 36.78
N PRO A 28 -20.17 8.70 38.08
CA PRO A 28 -20.81 9.93 38.55
C PRO A 28 -19.80 11.09 38.50
N GLY A 29 -19.97 11.89 37.46
CA GLY A 29 -19.12 13.03 37.11
C GLY A 29 -19.24 13.37 35.63
N ASP A 30 -20.45 13.25 35.06
CA ASP A 30 -20.84 14.02 33.87
C ASP A 30 -20.89 15.49 34.31
N LEU A 31 -19.71 16.09 34.48
CA LEU A 31 -19.58 17.52 34.33
C LEU A 31 -19.58 17.73 32.82
N GLU A 32 -20.60 18.45 32.36
CA GLU A 32 -20.73 18.94 30.98
C GLU A 32 -19.36 19.33 30.43
N ALA A 33 -19.13 19.06 29.14
CA ALA A 33 -18.00 19.63 28.42
C ALA A 33 -18.03 21.15 28.66
N VAL A 34 -17.14 21.63 29.53
CA VAL A 34 -16.99 23.06 29.75
C VAL A 34 -16.42 23.58 28.45
N ASP A 35 -17.23 24.31 27.68
CA ASP A 35 -16.79 24.98 26.47
C ASP A 35 -15.73 26.02 26.83
N VAL A 36 -14.50 25.73 26.44
CA VAL A 36 -13.32 26.50 26.83
C VAL A 36 -12.91 27.47 25.71
N PRO A 37 -12.58 28.73 26.01
CA PRO A 37 -12.00 29.64 25.02
C PRO A 37 -10.66 29.14 24.44
N HIS A 38 -10.56 29.08 23.10
CA HIS A 38 -9.34 28.70 22.40
C HIS A 38 -8.61 29.96 21.90
N PHE A 39 -7.41 30.22 22.42
CA PHE A 39 -6.53 31.33 22.03
C PHE A 39 -5.45 30.88 21.04
N TYR A 40 -5.43 31.47 19.84
CA TYR A 40 -4.38 31.25 18.85
C TYR A 40 -3.40 32.42 18.86
N GLY A 41 -2.20 32.23 19.42
CA GLY A 41 -1.14 33.23 19.53
C GLY A 41 -0.02 32.78 20.49
N MET A 42 1.17 33.39 20.40
CA MET A 42 2.35 33.02 21.19
C MET A 42 2.06 32.90 22.70
N ALA A 43 2.32 31.72 23.28
CA ALA A 43 2.49 31.55 24.72
C ALA A 43 3.92 31.03 24.99
N MET A 44 4.86 31.93 25.28
CA MET A 44 6.19 31.55 25.81
C MET A 44 6.27 31.97 27.27
N MET A 45 6.77 31.08 28.14
CA MET A 45 6.75 31.27 29.60
C MET A 45 7.60 32.44 30.14
N ASP A 46 8.60 32.96 29.40
CA ASP A 46 9.61 33.88 29.97
C ASP A 46 10.10 35.07 29.11
N ASN A 47 9.39 35.54 28.06
CA ASN A 47 9.86 36.72 27.29
C ASN A 47 8.71 37.56 26.68
N PRO A 48 8.80 38.91 26.61
CA PRO A 48 7.80 39.74 25.94
C PRO A 48 7.85 39.49 24.42
N ALA A 49 6.73 39.06 23.85
CA ALA A 49 6.57 38.70 22.45
C ALA A 49 6.79 39.88 21.47
N PRO A 50 7.43 39.67 20.30
CA PRO A 50 7.20 40.47 19.11
C PRO A 50 5.93 40.00 18.35
N GLU A 51 5.45 40.88 17.48
CA GLU A 51 4.12 40.98 16.85
C GLU A 51 3.60 39.73 16.09
N THR A 52 2.30 39.41 16.21
CA THR A 52 1.59 38.27 15.56
C THR A 52 0.37 38.72 14.75
N ARG A 53 0.47 38.85 13.41
CA ARG A 53 -0.41 39.57 12.44
C ARG A 53 -1.57 38.74 11.82
N GLY A 54 -2.13 39.06 10.63
CA GLY A 54 -3.33 38.43 10.01
C GLY A 54 -3.32 38.27 8.49
N ILE A 55 -2.14 37.90 8.01
CA ILE A 55 -1.44 38.46 6.86
C ILE A 55 -0.18 37.59 6.73
N ALA A 56 0.38 37.39 5.54
CA ALA A 56 1.74 36.85 5.47
C ALA A 56 2.74 37.99 5.72
N VAL A 57 3.43 37.98 6.86
CA VAL A 57 4.51 38.94 7.10
C VAL A 57 5.71 38.52 6.27
N ASN A 58 6.13 39.35 5.31
CA ASN A 58 7.06 38.94 4.25
C ASN A 58 8.38 38.35 4.77
N TYR A 59 8.87 38.83 5.92
CA TYR A 59 10.09 38.31 6.54
C TYR A 59 9.88 37.05 7.40
N LYS A 60 8.62 36.67 7.71
CA LYS A 60 8.26 35.45 8.44
C LYS A 60 7.89 34.29 7.51
N VAL A 61 7.56 34.57 6.25
CA VAL A 61 7.30 33.55 5.23
C VAL A 61 8.60 32.79 4.93
N TRP A 62 8.51 31.48 4.76
CA TRP A 62 9.67 30.68 4.38
C TRP A 62 10.12 31.01 2.96
N SER A 63 11.43 30.98 2.67
CA SER A 63 11.86 30.94 1.27
C SER A 63 11.26 29.70 0.59
N ARG A 64 10.88 29.78 -0.69
CA ARG A 64 10.31 28.63 -1.42
C ARG A 64 11.17 27.35 -1.29
N PRO A 65 12.51 27.41 -1.42
CA PRO A 65 13.35 26.23 -1.18
C PRO A 65 13.23 25.66 0.24
N ALA A 66 13.08 26.52 1.26
CA ALA A 66 12.90 26.08 2.65
C ALA A 66 11.50 25.51 2.91
N ALA A 67 10.47 26.09 2.30
CA ALA A 67 9.09 25.59 2.39
C ALA A 67 8.96 24.19 1.75
N GLU A 68 9.72 23.92 0.70
CA GLU A 68 9.81 22.61 0.06
C GLU A 68 10.70 21.63 0.84
N ASN A 69 11.87 22.08 1.28
CA ASN A 69 12.95 21.17 1.67
C ASN A 69 13.41 21.36 3.10
N SER A 70 12.71 22.04 4.01
CA SER A 70 13.26 22.28 5.36
C SER A 70 12.27 22.19 6.51
N LEU A 71 10.95 22.15 6.26
CA LEU A 71 9.91 22.11 7.29
C LEU A 71 9.82 20.74 7.98
N SER A 72 10.82 20.41 8.80
CA SER A 72 10.87 19.19 9.61
C SER A 72 9.87 19.26 10.77
N VAL A 73 9.11 18.20 10.98
CA VAL A 73 8.05 18.09 11.99
C VAL A 73 8.31 16.87 12.88
N LYS A 74 8.26 17.03 14.20
CA LYS A 74 8.23 15.89 15.14
C LYS A 74 7.12 16.03 16.17
N PHE A 75 6.74 14.91 16.78
CA PHE A 75 5.76 14.87 17.85
C PHE A 75 6.46 14.69 19.20
N LEU A 76 6.19 15.58 20.16
CA LEU A 76 6.74 15.47 21.52
C LEU A 76 5.97 14.46 22.38
N ASN A 77 4.70 14.20 22.03
CA ASN A 77 3.82 13.21 22.66
C ASN A 77 2.66 12.84 21.70
N GLY A 78 1.56 12.29 22.22
CA GLY A 78 0.37 11.94 21.44
C GLY A 78 0.29 10.47 21.02
N SER A 79 -0.93 9.96 20.87
CA SER A 79 -1.18 8.59 20.42
C SER A 79 -0.89 8.43 18.92
N ALA A 80 -0.68 7.20 18.46
CA ALA A 80 -0.48 6.92 17.04
C ALA A 80 -1.67 7.41 16.18
N ALA A 81 -2.90 7.35 16.71
CA ALA A 81 -4.07 7.89 16.05
C ALA A 81 -4.04 9.42 15.91
N TYR A 82 -3.61 10.15 16.96
CA TYR A 82 -3.49 11.61 16.89
C TYR A 82 -2.41 12.04 15.90
N ARG A 83 -1.27 11.35 15.92
CA ARG A 83 -0.16 11.62 15.00
C ARG A 83 -0.57 11.40 13.54
N ALA A 84 -1.23 10.27 13.25
CA ALA A 84 -1.75 9.98 11.91
C ALA A 84 -2.79 11.01 11.46
N PHE A 85 -3.69 11.43 12.35
CA PHE A 85 -4.70 12.46 12.03
C PHE A 85 -4.06 13.80 11.65
N VAL A 86 -3.07 14.28 12.41
CA VAL A 86 -2.35 15.51 12.05
C VAL A 86 -1.63 15.35 10.71
N GLN A 87 -0.91 14.25 10.52
CA GLN A 87 -0.22 13.96 9.25
C GLN A 87 -1.15 13.99 8.05
N GLU A 88 -2.36 13.45 8.18
CA GLU A 88 -3.37 13.45 7.12
C GLU A 88 -3.85 14.88 6.82
N VAL A 89 -4.26 15.63 7.85
CA VAL A 89 -4.86 16.96 7.68
C VAL A 89 -3.85 17.98 7.14
N VAL A 90 -2.59 17.91 7.57
CA VAL A 90 -1.53 18.83 7.14
C VAL A 90 -1.27 18.76 5.63
N ARG A 91 -1.51 17.60 4.99
CA ARG A 91 -1.34 17.40 3.54
C ARG A 91 -2.29 18.29 2.72
N GLU A 92 -3.37 18.83 3.30
CA GLU A 92 -4.24 19.78 2.60
C GLU A 92 -3.48 21.04 2.17
N TRP A 93 -2.53 21.51 2.98
CA TRP A 93 -1.65 22.63 2.60
C TRP A 93 -0.67 22.24 1.48
N GLU A 94 -0.14 21.02 1.49
CA GLU A 94 0.76 20.50 0.44
C GLU A 94 0.05 20.34 -0.91
N LYS A 95 -1.24 19.95 -0.89
CA LYS A 95 -2.09 19.88 -2.08
C LYS A 95 -2.36 21.27 -2.67
N ALA A 96 -2.49 22.28 -1.81
CA ALA A 96 -2.81 23.64 -2.20
C ALA A 96 -1.60 24.41 -2.75
N GLY A 97 -0.44 24.35 -2.10
CA GLY A 97 0.73 25.18 -2.43
C GLY A 97 2.06 24.43 -2.42
N GLY A 98 3.12 25.10 -2.91
CA GLY A 98 4.49 24.58 -2.99
C GLY A 98 5.17 24.44 -1.63
N VAL A 99 4.60 23.64 -0.73
CA VAL A 99 5.09 23.37 0.63
C VAL A 99 5.14 21.86 0.89
N ARG A 100 6.09 21.39 1.72
CA ARG A 100 6.13 19.99 2.20
C ARG A 100 6.52 19.93 3.68
N PHE A 101 5.81 19.12 4.45
CA PHE A 101 6.04 18.88 5.86
C PHE A 101 6.70 17.52 6.06
N HIS A 102 7.92 17.56 6.55
CA HIS A 102 8.79 16.41 6.65
C HIS A 102 8.75 15.82 8.05
N PHE A 103 7.87 14.86 8.28
CA PHE A 103 7.77 14.19 9.58
C PHE A 103 9.02 13.34 9.85
N VAL A 104 9.69 13.60 10.97
CA VAL A 104 10.92 12.90 11.41
C VAL A 104 10.69 12.20 12.75
N ASP A 105 11.53 11.22 13.06
CA ASP A 105 11.53 10.51 14.33
C ASP A 105 11.61 11.44 15.56
N ASP A 106 10.97 11.03 16.66
CA ASP A 106 10.88 11.79 17.92
C ASP A 106 12.28 12.15 18.51
N ASN A 107 13.31 11.37 18.17
CA ASN A 107 14.69 11.57 18.65
C ASN A 107 15.53 12.52 17.77
N ARG A 108 15.02 12.96 16.62
CA ARG A 108 15.70 13.90 15.73
C ARG A 108 15.35 15.34 16.08
N ASP A 109 16.22 16.25 15.69
CA ASP A 109 15.93 17.68 15.76
C ASP A 109 14.93 18.06 14.67
N ALA A 110 13.94 18.88 15.02
CA ALA A 110 12.93 19.37 14.09
C ALA A 110 12.63 20.86 14.30
N LEU A 111 12.32 21.57 13.22
CA LEU A 111 11.85 22.96 13.26
C LEU A 111 10.49 23.05 13.97
N ILE A 112 9.55 22.18 13.60
CA ILE A 112 8.18 22.17 14.08
C ILE A 112 8.02 21.02 15.07
N ARG A 113 7.56 21.34 16.28
CA ARG A 113 7.46 20.38 17.39
C ARG A 113 6.07 20.42 17.98
N ILE A 114 5.31 19.34 17.79
CA ILE A 114 3.89 19.27 18.13
C ILE A 114 3.71 18.63 19.50
N GLY A 115 3.05 19.35 20.40
CA GLY A 115 2.62 18.85 21.70
C GLY A 115 1.08 18.80 21.80
N PHE A 116 0.53 17.69 22.25
CA PHE A 116 -0.90 17.53 22.57
C PHE A 116 -1.09 17.58 24.09
N ASP A 117 -1.89 18.52 24.59
CA ASP A 117 -2.10 18.73 26.03
C ASP A 117 -0.76 18.79 26.80
N TYR A 118 0.27 19.33 26.16
CA TYR A 118 1.66 19.28 26.63
C TYR A 118 1.89 20.26 27.77
N VAL A 119 1.21 21.41 27.75
CA VAL A 119 1.20 22.39 28.83
C VAL A 119 -0.01 22.09 29.73
N PRO A 120 0.18 21.53 30.95
CA PRO A 120 -0.93 21.12 31.79
C PRO A 120 -1.82 22.30 32.19
N GLY A 121 -3.14 22.13 32.03
CA GLY A 121 -4.12 23.16 32.37
C GLY A 121 -4.24 24.29 31.36
N MET A 122 -3.41 24.31 30.30
CA MET A 122 -3.60 25.24 29.19
C MET A 122 -4.87 24.89 28.42
N MET A 123 -5.59 25.95 28.09
CA MET A 123 -6.94 25.91 27.52
C MET A 123 -6.95 26.24 26.02
N SER A 124 -5.79 26.59 25.48
CA SER A 124 -5.66 27.18 24.16
C SER A 124 -4.60 26.48 23.29
N SER A 125 -4.97 26.26 22.02
CA SER A 125 -4.08 25.74 20.97
C SER A 125 -3.34 26.89 20.29
N TRP A 126 -2.04 26.78 20.05
CA TRP A 126 -1.22 27.84 19.46
C TRP A 126 -0.12 27.27 18.57
N ALA A 127 0.41 28.11 17.67
CA ALA A 127 1.61 27.82 16.89
C ALA A 127 2.50 29.07 16.81
N LEU A 128 3.81 28.88 16.67
CA LEU A 128 4.71 29.95 16.26
C LEU A 128 4.45 30.30 14.78
N THR A 129 4.72 31.54 14.39
CA THR A 129 4.46 31.99 13.02
C THR A 129 5.71 31.86 12.17
N GLY A 130 5.64 31.07 11.09
CA GLY A 130 6.65 31.07 10.04
C GLY A 130 8.08 30.82 10.55
N THR A 131 9.03 31.64 10.13
CA THR A 131 10.45 31.52 10.49
C THR A 131 10.76 31.73 11.98
N ASP A 132 9.81 32.18 12.81
CA ASP A 132 10.00 32.28 14.28
C ASP A 132 10.36 30.92 14.90
N HIS A 133 10.02 29.82 14.21
CA HIS A 133 10.47 28.46 14.55
C HIS A 133 12.01 28.29 14.57
N VAL A 134 12.75 29.08 13.79
CA VAL A 134 14.21 29.03 13.71
C VAL A 134 14.84 29.56 15.00
N ASP A 135 14.23 30.57 15.62
CA ASP A 135 14.76 31.25 16.82
C ASP A 135 14.74 30.36 18.07
N VAL A 136 13.97 29.28 18.03
CA VAL A 136 13.83 28.29 19.12
C VAL A 136 14.30 26.90 18.71
N LEU A 137 15.09 26.78 17.63
CA LEU A 137 15.56 25.49 17.12
C LEU A 137 16.44 24.73 18.13
N ASP A 138 17.12 25.43 19.04
CA ASP A 138 17.92 24.83 20.11
C ASP A 138 17.06 24.22 21.24
N ARG A 139 15.75 24.52 21.29
CA ARG A 139 14.82 24.07 22.34
C ARG A 139 13.99 22.86 21.92
N GLN A 140 14.66 21.74 21.70
CA GLN A 140 14.07 20.53 21.09
C GLN A 140 13.05 19.78 21.93
N THR A 141 12.89 20.13 23.21
CA THR A 141 11.89 19.56 24.13
C THR A 141 10.69 20.47 24.34
N GLU A 142 10.69 21.69 23.77
CA GLU A 142 9.58 22.64 23.88
C GLU A 142 8.72 22.58 22.62
N PRO A 143 7.38 22.58 22.75
CA PRO A 143 6.51 22.64 21.58
C PRO A 143 6.69 23.98 20.85
N THR A 144 6.55 23.96 19.52
CA THR A 144 6.32 25.16 18.71
C THR A 144 4.91 25.21 18.16
N VAL A 145 4.21 24.09 18.25
CA VAL A 145 2.79 23.93 18.00
C VAL A 145 2.20 23.16 19.18
N HIS A 146 1.17 23.71 19.80
CA HIS A 146 0.47 23.11 20.91
C HIS A 146 -1.01 22.97 20.58
N PHE A 147 -1.54 21.76 20.76
CA PHE A 147 -2.97 21.49 20.69
C PHE A 147 -3.50 21.23 22.09
N ALA A 148 -4.37 22.10 22.60
CA ALA A 148 -4.97 21.99 23.92
C ALA A 148 -6.34 21.30 23.88
N GLN A 149 -6.71 20.68 25.01
CA GLN A 149 -7.96 19.92 25.19
C GLN A 149 -8.18 18.84 24.13
N TRP A 150 -7.10 18.31 23.55
CA TRP A 150 -7.18 17.47 22.35
C TRP A 150 -7.95 16.16 22.59
N ARG A 151 -7.86 15.63 23.81
CA ARG A 151 -8.62 14.45 24.26
C ARG A 151 -10.13 14.64 24.24
N ARG A 152 -10.60 15.88 24.37
CA ARG A 152 -12.04 16.24 24.48
C ARG A 152 -12.61 16.82 23.18
N ALA A 153 -11.74 17.23 22.24
CA ALA A 153 -12.14 17.85 21.00
C ALA A 153 -12.81 16.86 20.02
N SER A 154 -13.81 17.37 19.27
CA SER A 154 -14.41 16.65 18.14
C SER A 154 -13.44 16.55 16.96
N ASP A 155 -13.64 15.62 16.03
CA ASP A 155 -12.74 15.50 14.87
C ASP A 155 -12.83 16.71 13.93
N ALA A 156 -13.99 17.38 13.84
CA ALA A 156 -14.14 18.63 13.11
C ALA A 156 -13.31 19.75 13.74
N GLN A 157 -13.34 19.87 15.07
CA GLN A 157 -12.52 20.82 15.81
C GLN A 157 -11.03 20.55 15.62
N LYS A 158 -10.60 19.29 15.81
CA LYS A 158 -9.22 18.87 15.59
C LYS A 158 -8.75 19.22 14.18
N ARG A 159 -9.57 18.98 13.16
CA ARG A 159 -9.22 19.29 11.77
C ARG A 159 -9.03 20.80 11.56
N SER A 160 -9.95 21.62 12.05
CA SER A 160 -9.85 23.09 12.01
C SER A 160 -8.60 23.60 12.72
N ASP A 161 -8.30 23.06 13.91
CA ASP A 161 -7.12 23.42 14.71
C ASP A 161 -5.82 23.09 13.97
N VAL A 162 -5.71 21.90 13.36
CA VAL A 162 -4.50 21.53 12.59
C VAL A 162 -4.32 22.45 11.39
N LEU A 163 -5.36 22.68 10.60
CA LEU A 163 -5.26 23.53 9.42
C LEU A 163 -4.83 24.95 9.79
N ARG A 164 -5.40 25.54 10.84
CA ARG A 164 -5.07 26.88 11.32
C ARG A 164 -3.65 26.96 11.89
N ALA A 165 -3.26 26.01 12.74
CA ALA A 165 -1.92 25.96 13.30
C ALA A 165 -0.86 25.83 12.20
N PHE A 166 -1.12 25.00 11.18
CA PHE A 166 -0.19 24.85 10.07
C PHE A 166 -0.22 26.02 9.08
N GLY A 167 -1.33 26.76 8.98
CA GLY A 167 -1.32 28.08 8.35
C GLY A 167 -0.35 29.04 9.04
N GLN A 168 -0.37 29.09 10.39
CA GLN A 168 0.60 29.87 11.17
C GLN A 168 2.04 29.38 10.96
N VAL A 169 2.27 28.07 10.95
CA VAL A 169 3.58 27.49 10.63
C VAL A 169 4.08 27.96 9.27
N LEU A 170 3.19 28.15 8.29
CA LEU A 170 3.52 28.67 6.96
C LEU A 170 3.64 30.20 6.91
N GLY A 171 3.59 30.88 8.05
CA GLY A 171 3.72 32.33 8.12
C GLY A 171 2.44 33.09 7.78
N LEU A 172 1.32 32.38 7.58
CA LEU A 172 0.00 33.01 7.54
C LEU A 172 -0.36 33.46 8.94
N GLU A 173 -1.27 34.40 9.03
CA GLU A 173 -1.79 34.76 10.33
C GLU A 173 -3.31 34.96 10.28
N LEU A 174 -3.93 35.31 11.42
CA LEU A 174 -5.39 35.25 11.57
C LEU A 174 -6.17 36.29 10.73
N GLU A 175 -7.21 35.84 10.03
CA GLU A 175 -7.93 36.59 8.97
C GLU A 175 -8.55 37.92 9.45
N PHE A 176 -8.89 38.05 10.73
CA PHE A 176 -9.46 39.29 11.29
C PHE A 176 -8.44 40.46 11.34
N ARG A 177 -7.14 40.23 11.12
CA ARG A 177 -6.18 41.35 10.93
C ARG A 177 -5.99 41.75 9.46
N HIS A 178 -6.81 41.23 8.55
CA HIS A 178 -6.83 41.66 7.16
C HIS A 178 -7.16 43.17 7.06
N PRO A 179 -6.48 43.98 6.22
CA PRO A 179 -6.66 45.43 6.19
C PRO A 179 -8.07 45.91 5.80
N LYS A 180 -8.82 45.05 5.11
CA LYS A 180 -10.23 45.28 4.74
C LYS A 180 -11.23 44.64 5.70
N PHE A 181 -10.78 44.07 6.81
CA PHE A 181 -11.70 43.58 7.84
C PHE A 181 -12.41 44.77 8.48
N SER A 182 -13.73 44.84 8.32
CA SER A 182 -14.56 45.90 8.88
C SER A 182 -15.81 45.30 9.52
N PRO A 183 -15.72 44.74 10.73
CA PRO A 183 -16.89 44.23 11.43
C PRO A 183 -17.65 45.43 11.97
N GLY A 184 -18.84 45.69 11.44
CA GLY A 184 -19.67 46.81 11.90
C GLY A 184 -20.05 46.76 13.40
N TRP A 185 -19.68 45.69 14.13
CA TRP A 185 -19.93 45.50 15.55
C TRP A 185 -18.75 45.87 16.47
N VAL A 186 -17.50 45.83 15.98
CA VAL A 186 -16.33 46.32 16.74
C VAL A 186 -16.13 47.81 16.56
N THR A 187 -16.81 48.43 15.60
CA THR A 187 -16.74 49.87 15.36
C THR A 187 -17.84 50.61 16.10
N ILE A 188 -17.56 51.82 16.56
CA ILE A 188 -18.58 52.71 17.13
C ILE A 188 -19.65 52.93 16.06
N ALA A 189 -20.92 52.74 16.43
CA ALA A 189 -22.06 52.78 15.50
C ALA A 189 -22.05 54.06 14.63
N GLY A 190 -21.99 53.88 13.31
CA GLY A 190 -21.93 54.98 12.35
C GLY A 190 -20.53 55.53 12.06
N THR A 191 -19.47 54.85 12.51
CA THR A 191 -18.06 55.21 12.24
C THR A 191 -17.24 53.97 11.84
N GLU A 192 -16.02 54.19 11.34
CA GLU A 192 -15.01 53.14 11.11
C GLU A 192 -14.05 52.96 12.31
N GLN A 193 -14.28 53.67 13.43
CA GLN A 193 -13.40 53.65 14.59
C GLN A 193 -13.72 52.47 15.52
N ILE A 194 -12.71 51.69 15.90
CA ILE A 194 -12.86 50.55 16.84
C ILE A 194 -13.30 51.04 18.24
N ASP A 195 -14.35 50.42 18.77
CA ASP A 195 -14.91 50.57 20.12
C ASP A 195 -14.11 49.72 21.13
N GLU A 196 -12.88 50.16 21.40
CA GLU A 196 -11.93 49.49 22.30
C GLU A 196 -12.53 49.30 23.71
N GLU A 197 -13.34 50.26 24.19
CA GLU A 197 -13.96 50.21 25.51
C GLU A 197 -14.98 49.07 25.62
N ARG A 198 -15.84 48.90 24.61
CA ARG A 198 -16.80 47.79 24.55
C ARG A 198 -16.10 46.43 24.52
N ILE A 199 -15.02 46.32 23.76
CA ILE A 199 -14.23 45.08 23.65
C ILE A 199 -13.51 44.79 24.97
N ARG A 200 -12.95 45.82 25.61
CA ARG A 200 -12.31 45.71 26.93
C ARG A 200 -13.27 45.25 28.01
N ASN A 201 -14.47 45.83 28.07
CA ASN A 201 -15.46 45.48 29.07
C ASN A 201 -15.92 44.03 28.91
N TYR A 202 -16.23 43.60 27.67
CA TYR A 202 -16.55 42.19 27.40
C TYR A 202 -15.42 41.25 27.82
N TRP A 203 -14.18 41.58 27.46
CA TRP A 203 -13.03 40.77 27.86
C TRP A 203 -12.85 40.72 29.38
N MET A 204 -13.03 41.85 30.08
CA MET A 204 -12.95 41.92 31.54
C MET A 204 -13.99 41.02 32.22
N ASP A 205 -15.18 40.95 31.64
CA ASP A 205 -16.31 40.22 32.21
C ASP A 205 -16.24 38.71 31.92
N GLU A 206 -15.74 38.31 30.75
CA GLU A 206 -15.84 36.93 30.26
C GLU A 206 -14.49 36.19 30.13
N LEU A 207 -13.37 36.91 29.97
CA LEU A 207 -12.09 36.34 29.52
C LEU A 207 -10.87 36.71 30.38
N ALA A 208 -11.03 37.57 31.39
CA ALA A 208 -9.93 38.11 32.20
C ALA A 208 -9.12 37.06 32.98
N GLU A 209 -9.67 35.87 33.20
CA GLU A 209 -8.98 34.76 33.85
C GLU A 209 -8.01 34.02 32.92
N PHE A 210 -8.07 34.25 31.59
CA PHE A 210 -7.37 33.41 30.60
C PHE A 210 -6.20 34.11 29.86
N ILE A 211 -6.26 35.41 29.66
CA ILE A 211 -5.22 36.25 29.02
C ILE A 211 -5.22 37.61 29.71
N SER A 212 -4.24 38.50 29.53
CA SER A 212 -4.34 39.90 30.00
C SER A 212 -4.90 40.84 28.92
N TRP A 213 -5.44 42.00 29.32
CA TRP A 213 -5.97 43.00 28.35
C TRP A 213 -4.89 43.48 27.39
N GLU A 214 -3.68 43.74 27.89
CA GLU A 214 -2.57 44.22 27.09
C GLU A 214 -2.09 43.17 26.07
N GLU A 215 -2.20 41.88 26.39
CA GLU A 215 -1.90 40.80 25.47
C GLU A 215 -3.02 40.60 24.44
N LEU A 216 -4.28 40.59 24.88
CA LEU A 216 -5.43 40.52 23.97
C LEU A 216 -5.44 41.70 23.00
N LYS A 217 -5.24 42.92 23.48
CA LYS A 217 -5.23 44.15 22.68
C LYS A 217 -4.20 44.05 21.55
N LYS A 218 -3.01 43.54 21.82
CA LYS A 218 -1.97 43.33 20.79
C LYS A 218 -2.34 42.29 19.74
N MET A 219 -3.09 41.26 20.14
CA MET A 219 -3.55 40.19 19.26
C MET A 219 -4.77 40.61 18.42
N VAL A 220 -5.64 41.45 18.98
CA VAL A 220 -7.00 41.72 18.46
C VAL A 220 -7.16 43.12 17.86
N LEU A 221 -6.58 44.15 18.48
CA LEU A 221 -6.93 45.55 18.23
C LEU A 221 -5.79 46.39 17.67
N ASP A 222 -4.54 46.07 17.99
CA ASP A 222 -3.42 46.86 17.52
C ASP A 222 -3.25 46.69 15.99
N PRO A 223 -3.38 47.78 15.21
CA PRO A 223 -3.26 47.71 13.77
C PRO A 223 -1.85 47.29 13.36
N ILE A 224 -1.77 46.60 12.23
CA ILE A 224 -0.51 46.25 11.61
C ILE A 224 0.19 47.55 11.20
N ASN A 225 1.50 47.68 11.45
CA ASN A 225 2.25 48.82 10.95
C ASN A 225 2.28 48.71 9.41
N ASN A 226 1.42 49.50 8.75
CA ASN A 226 1.00 49.36 7.36
C ASN A 226 2.02 49.93 6.36
N SER A 227 3.26 49.45 6.35
CA SER A 227 4.06 49.61 5.15
C SER A 227 3.69 48.47 4.19
N ALA A 228 3.14 48.81 3.01
CA ALA A 228 2.69 47.82 2.02
C ALA A 228 3.84 46.92 1.49
N GLU A 229 5.08 47.24 1.83
CA GLU A 229 6.28 46.47 1.48
C GLU A 229 6.56 45.31 2.46
N GLU A 230 5.99 45.33 3.66
CA GLU A 230 6.26 44.35 4.74
C GLU A 230 5.22 43.23 4.84
N ILE A 231 4.11 43.32 4.11
CA ILE A 231 2.95 42.44 4.25
C ILE A 231 2.35 42.02 2.90
N SER A 232 2.02 40.73 2.77
CA SER A 232 1.19 40.18 1.67
C SER A 232 -0.18 39.79 2.20
N PHE A 233 -1.23 40.07 1.43
CA PHE A 233 -2.62 39.77 1.78
C PHE A 233 -3.47 39.60 0.52
N THR A 234 -4.60 38.90 0.64
CA THR A 234 -5.57 38.71 -0.45
C THR A 234 -6.23 40.03 -0.85
N THR A 235 -6.92 40.06 -2.00
CA THR A 235 -7.57 41.31 -2.43
C THR A 235 -8.69 41.70 -1.46
N ASP A 236 -9.45 40.74 -0.94
CA ASP A 236 -10.58 40.98 -0.04
C ASP A 236 -10.53 40.01 1.16
N TYR A 237 -11.15 40.43 2.26
CA TYR A 237 -11.31 39.61 3.47
C TYR A 237 -12.11 38.33 3.16
N ASP A 238 -11.64 37.19 3.64
CA ASP A 238 -12.27 35.89 3.44
C ASP A 238 -12.95 35.34 4.71
N PRO A 239 -14.28 35.45 4.85
CA PRO A 239 -14.99 34.90 6.01
C PRO A 239 -14.93 33.36 6.13
N LEU A 240 -14.59 32.67 5.03
CA LEU A 240 -14.49 31.21 4.98
C LEU A 240 -13.07 30.70 5.25
N SER A 241 -12.08 31.58 5.37
CA SER A 241 -10.70 31.18 5.63
C SER A 241 -10.60 30.33 6.89
N VAL A 242 -9.76 29.30 6.85
CA VAL A 242 -9.42 28.53 8.06
C VAL A 242 -8.67 29.38 9.10
N MET A 243 -8.06 30.48 8.66
CA MET A 243 -7.39 31.46 9.51
C MET A 243 -8.38 32.42 10.20
N ASN A 244 -9.67 32.31 9.92
CA ASN A 244 -10.70 33.04 10.67
C ASN A 244 -10.79 32.52 12.11
N TRP A 245 -11.02 33.44 13.05
CA TRP A 245 -11.13 33.13 14.47
C TRP A 245 -12.61 32.95 14.85
N PRO A 246 -13.02 31.77 15.37
CA PRO A 246 -14.40 31.52 15.80
C PRO A 246 -14.97 32.47 16.88
N PHE A 247 -14.14 33.30 17.53
CA PHE A 247 -14.57 34.08 18.70
C PHE A 247 -15.36 35.36 18.38
N TYR A 248 -15.27 35.87 17.15
CA TYR A 248 -15.61 37.28 16.88
C TYR A 248 -17.01 37.48 16.27
N GLU A 249 -17.56 36.54 15.50
CA GLU A 249 -18.88 36.77 14.87
C GLU A 249 -20.06 36.75 15.86
N GLN A 250 -19.94 36.08 17.01
CA GLN A 250 -21.04 35.91 17.97
C GLN A 250 -21.16 37.01 19.03
N ILE A 251 -20.10 37.79 19.27
CA ILE A 251 -20.10 38.95 20.20
C ILE A 251 -21.08 40.05 19.71
N ALA A 252 -21.36 40.09 18.41
CA ALA A 252 -22.23 41.09 17.77
C ALA A 252 -23.71 41.02 18.16
N ASN A 253 -24.20 39.87 18.65
CA ASN A 253 -25.65 39.62 18.81
C ASN A 253 -26.14 39.48 20.27
N GLY A 254 -25.29 39.70 21.28
CA GLY A 254 -25.69 39.64 22.68
C GLY A 254 -26.21 38.27 23.13
N LEU A 255 -25.82 37.22 22.42
CA LEU A 255 -26.08 35.83 22.81
C LEU A 255 -25.01 35.43 23.82
N LYS A 256 -25.40 34.75 24.91
CA LYS A 256 -24.44 33.98 25.73
C LYS A 256 -23.64 33.08 24.78
N PRO A 257 -22.35 32.78 25.04
CA PRO A 257 -21.59 31.82 24.23
C PRO A 257 -22.46 30.59 23.98
N ILE A 258 -22.96 30.41 22.75
CA ILE A 258 -23.85 29.31 22.42
C ILE A 258 -22.95 28.14 22.05
N GLU A 259 -23.24 26.98 22.66
CA GLU A 259 -22.74 25.64 22.37
C GLU A 259 -22.17 25.49 20.94
N PHE A 260 -20.85 25.35 20.85
CA PHE A 260 -20.01 25.49 19.65
C PHE A 260 -20.01 24.25 18.72
N ASP A 261 -21.17 23.66 18.45
CA ASP A 261 -21.19 22.39 17.71
C ASP A 261 -21.15 22.55 16.16
N SER A 262 -21.17 23.76 15.57
CA SER A 262 -21.40 23.90 14.11
C SER A 262 -20.59 24.91 13.28
N ASP A 263 -19.48 25.49 13.73
CA ASP A 263 -18.76 26.53 12.92
C ASP A 263 -17.25 26.31 12.75
N TYR A 264 -16.79 25.06 12.80
CA TYR A 264 -15.40 24.72 12.48
C TYR A 264 -15.15 24.86 10.97
N ARG A 265 -14.17 25.69 10.58
CA ARG A 265 -13.64 25.71 9.21
C ARG A 265 -12.75 24.47 9.01
N THR A 266 -13.32 23.41 8.46
CA THR A 266 -12.63 22.11 8.29
C THR A 266 -11.97 21.94 6.93
N GLU A 267 -12.02 22.94 6.07
CA GLU A 267 -11.46 22.92 4.71
C GLU A 267 -10.77 24.26 4.42
N LEU A 268 -9.72 24.22 3.59
CA LEU A 268 -9.10 25.43 3.06
C LEU A 268 -10.08 26.10 2.10
N SER A 269 -10.30 27.40 2.26
CA SER A 269 -11.10 28.18 1.31
C SER A 269 -10.39 28.30 -0.04
N GLU A 270 -11.09 28.76 -1.07
CA GLU A 270 -10.44 29.02 -2.36
C GLU A 270 -9.40 30.14 -2.23
N HIS A 271 -9.64 31.17 -1.40
CA HIS A 271 -8.67 32.23 -1.17
C HIS A 271 -7.45 31.73 -0.37
N ASP A 272 -7.62 30.83 0.61
CA ASP A 272 -6.51 30.18 1.31
C ASP A 272 -5.59 29.45 0.32
N LYS A 273 -6.18 28.73 -0.64
CA LYS A 273 -5.45 27.98 -1.69
C LYS A 273 -4.75 28.92 -2.67
N GLU A 274 -5.41 29.98 -3.12
CA GLU A 274 -4.81 30.96 -4.03
C GLU A 274 -3.64 31.68 -3.38
N PHE A 275 -3.80 32.07 -2.11
CA PHE A 275 -2.79 32.81 -1.37
C PHE A 275 -1.55 31.97 -1.07
N ILE A 276 -1.71 30.70 -0.71
CA ILE A 276 -0.55 29.81 -0.51
C ILE A 276 0.21 29.56 -1.81
N VAL A 277 -0.47 29.52 -2.96
CA VAL A 277 0.16 29.42 -4.29
C VAL A 277 0.95 30.69 -4.63
N GLU A 278 0.46 31.86 -4.25
CA GLU A 278 1.17 33.12 -4.45
C GLU A 278 2.51 33.11 -3.68
N LEU A 279 2.46 32.74 -2.40
CA LEU A 279 3.63 32.70 -1.52
C LEU A 279 4.64 31.64 -1.97
N TYR A 280 4.17 30.40 -2.13
CA TYR A 280 5.04 29.23 -2.23
C TYR A 280 5.13 28.61 -3.63
N GLY A 281 4.33 29.10 -4.58
CA GLY A 281 4.20 28.51 -5.90
C GLY A 281 3.14 27.40 -5.92
N LYS A 282 2.90 26.83 -7.11
CA LYS A 282 1.98 25.70 -7.26
C LYS A 282 2.45 24.52 -6.42
N SER A 283 1.51 23.71 -5.97
CA SER A 283 1.83 22.45 -5.31
C SER A 283 2.81 21.64 -6.14
N PHE A 284 3.69 20.92 -5.45
CA PHE A 284 4.67 20.02 -6.07
C PHE A 284 4.03 18.78 -6.67
N GLY A 285 2.71 18.72 -6.65
CA GLY A 285 1.95 17.58 -7.04
C GLY A 285 1.84 16.50 -5.97
N GLU A 286 1.02 15.50 -6.23
CA GLU A 286 0.93 14.33 -5.35
C GLU A 286 2.19 13.45 -5.49
N VAL A 287 2.83 13.43 -6.66
CA VAL A 287 3.98 12.56 -6.91
C VAL A 287 5.23 13.08 -6.18
N PRO A 288 5.89 12.26 -5.34
CA PRO A 288 7.14 12.66 -4.69
C PRO A 288 8.30 12.80 -5.71
N PRO A 289 9.25 13.74 -5.49
CA PRO A 289 10.49 13.81 -6.24
C PRO A 289 11.25 12.47 -6.25
N SER A 290 11.99 12.18 -7.32
CA SER A 290 12.72 10.91 -7.47
C SER A 290 13.83 10.66 -6.44
N LYS A 291 14.19 11.67 -5.63
CA LYS A 291 15.13 11.55 -4.51
C LYS A 291 14.47 11.03 -3.23
N GLU A 292 13.14 11.01 -3.18
CA GLU A 292 12.34 10.69 -1.98
C GLU A 292 11.75 9.27 -2.02
N TYR A 293 12.02 8.51 -3.08
CA TYR A 293 11.60 7.12 -3.15
C TYR A 293 12.61 6.25 -3.89
N LEU A 294 12.74 4.99 -3.46
CA LEU A 294 13.55 3.97 -4.12
C LEU A 294 12.63 3.04 -4.93
N PRO A 295 12.71 3.02 -6.28
CA PRO A 295 11.90 2.12 -7.10
C PRO A 295 12.19 0.64 -6.81
N LEU A 296 11.13 -0.14 -6.56
CA LEU A 296 11.21 -1.58 -6.26
C LEU A 296 10.60 -2.44 -7.36
N ILE A 297 9.51 -1.98 -7.96
CA ILE A 297 8.84 -2.62 -9.11
C ILE A 297 8.47 -1.55 -10.12
N GLU A 298 8.73 -1.83 -11.39
CA GLU A 298 8.37 -0.97 -12.51
C GLU A 298 7.75 -1.80 -13.62
N PHE A 299 6.71 -1.28 -14.27
CA PHE A 299 6.13 -1.92 -15.44
C PHE A 299 5.40 -0.90 -16.31
N ASP A 300 5.31 -1.20 -17.60
CA ASP A 300 4.44 -0.46 -18.51
C ASP A 300 3.03 -1.03 -18.43
N TYR A 301 2.02 -0.17 -18.43
CA TYR A 301 0.62 -0.58 -18.37
C TYR A 301 -0.20 0.17 -19.41
N THR A 302 -0.94 -0.58 -20.22
CA THR A 302 -1.90 -0.07 -21.20
C THR A 302 -3.28 -0.60 -20.88
N GLY A 303 -4.11 0.24 -20.28
CA GLY A 303 -5.47 -0.11 -19.86
C GLY A 303 -6.06 1.02 -19.03
N THR A 304 -7.20 0.76 -18.40
CA THR A 304 -7.92 1.77 -17.62
C THR A 304 -7.94 1.49 -16.12
N ALA A 305 -7.64 0.26 -15.66
CA ALA A 305 -7.77 -0.10 -14.26
C ALA A 305 -6.78 -1.21 -13.87
N PRO A 306 -5.49 -0.91 -13.61
CA PRO A 306 -4.58 -1.90 -13.05
C PRO A 306 -5.03 -2.25 -11.63
N GLN A 307 -4.90 -3.52 -11.25
CA GLN A 307 -5.16 -3.98 -9.89
C GLN A 307 -4.07 -4.92 -9.40
N PHE A 308 -3.50 -4.61 -8.23
CA PHE A 308 -2.48 -5.43 -7.59
C PHE A 308 -2.49 -5.30 -6.07
N SER A 309 -1.88 -6.26 -5.39
CA SER A 309 -1.63 -6.20 -3.95
C SER A 309 -0.14 -6.19 -3.65
N VAL A 310 0.24 -5.42 -2.63
CA VAL A 310 1.61 -5.35 -2.09
C VAL A 310 1.59 -5.72 -0.62
N THR A 311 2.61 -6.46 -0.16
CA THR A 311 2.86 -6.67 1.27
C THR A 311 4.16 -5.98 1.66
N THR A 312 4.10 -5.04 2.60
CA THR A 312 5.19 -4.14 2.94
C THR A 312 5.40 -4.02 4.45
N THR A 313 6.63 -3.75 4.87
CA THR A 313 6.97 -3.34 6.25
C THR A 313 7.26 -1.86 6.37
N GLU A 314 7.40 -1.14 5.25
CA GLU A 314 7.67 0.29 5.20
C GLU A 314 6.57 1.00 4.39
N ARG A 315 6.55 2.33 4.49
CA ARG A 315 5.69 3.17 3.66
C ARG A 315 6.07 3.03 2.19
N LEU A 316 5.09 2.82 1.32
CA LEU A 316 5.31 2.80 -0.13
C LEU A 316 4.63 3.97 -0.82
N VAL A 317 5.13 4.29 -2.01
CA VAL A 317 4.44 5.10 -3.01
C VAL A 317 4.18 4.26 -4.25
N VAL A 318 3.00 4.44 -4.83
CA VAL A 318 2.63 3.96 -6.15
C VAL A 318 2.41 5.16 -7.05
N ILE A 319 3.29 5.33 -8.03
CA ILE A 319 3.16 6.37 -9.06
C ILE A 319 2.42 5.74 -10.23
N TRP A 320 1.21 6.23 -10.50
CA TRP A 320 0.33 5.72 -11.55
C TRP A 320 0.60 6.39 -12.90
N ASP A 321 0.81 7.71 -12.88
CA ASP A 321 1.15 8.52 -14.04
C ASP A 321 1.97 9.73 -13.59
N LYS A 322 3.27 9.71 -13.89
CA LYS A 322 4.17 10.81 -13.52
C LYS A 322 3.89 12.10 -14.29
N GLU A 323 3.34 12.02 -15.51
CA GLU A 323 3.05 13.20 -16.33
C GLU A 323 1.74 13.87 -15.88
N ALA A 324 0.76 13.06 -15.46
CA ALA A 324 -0.48 13.54 -14.89
C ALA A 324 -0.43 13.79 -13.38
N ASP A 325 0.73 13.56 -12.75
CA ASP A 325 0.97 13.75 -11.32
C ASP A 325 0.02 12.92 -10.42
N GLU A 326 -0.22 11.68 -10.83
CA GLU A 326 -1.13 10.76 -10.13
C GLU A 326 -0.32 9.74 -9.31
N CYS A 327 -0.53 9.69 -7.99
CA CYS A 327 0.07 8.67 -7.13
C CYS A 327 -0.87 8.21 -5.99
N SER A 328 -0.43 7.20 -5.25
CA SER A 328 -1.07 6.78 -4.00
C SER A 328 -0.02 6.30 -3.02
N PHE A 329 -0.29 6.49 -1.72
CA PHE A 329 0.59 6.03 -0.66
C PHE A 329 0.03 4.77 0.00
N VAL A 330 0.92 3.88 0.40
CA VAL A 330 0.60 2.73 1.27
C VAL A 330 1.23 3.01 2.62
N ASP A 331 0.43 3.59 3.51
CA ASP A 331 0.83 3.87 4.89
C ASP A 331 0.58 2.64 5.77
N LEU A 332 1.47 2.37 6.72
CA LEU A 332 1.32 1.26 7.66
C LEU A 332 0.26 1.61 8.71
N PRO A 333 -0.63 0.68 9.08
CA PRO A 333 -1.55 0.89 10.19
C PRO A 333 -0.82 1.22 11.49
N ALA A 334 -1.37 2.14 12.26
CA ALA A 334 -0.86 2.52 13.58
C ALA A 334 -0.64 1.27 14.48
N GLY A 335 0.57 1.12 15.01
CA GLY A 335 0.93 0.00 15.89
C GLY A 335 1.23 -1.32 15.18
N SER A 336 1.36 -1.33 13.84
CA SER A 336 1.77 -2.53 13.12
C SER A 336 3.18 -2.98 13.53
N THR A 337 3.31 -4.23 13.97
CA THR A 337 4.61 -4.86 14.31
C THR A 337 5.08 -5.85 13.25
N GLY A 338 4.42 -5.88 12.09
CA GLY A 338 4.70 -6.84 11.02
C GLY A 338 4.22 -6.36 9.65
N PRO A 339 4.41 -7.20 8.61
CA PRO A 339 4.09 -6.83 7.24
C PRO A 339 2.58 -6.54 7.05
N TYR A 340 2.27 -5.40 6.45
CA TYR A 340 0.93 -4.97 6.09
C TYR A 340 0.65 -5.27 4.61
N THR A 341 -0.55 -5.72 4.27
CA THR A 341 -0.96 -5.95 2.87
C THR A 341 -2.03 -4.95 2.45
N ALA A 342 -1.77 -4.24 1.36
CA ALA A 342 -2.71 -3.33 0.71
C ALA A 342 -3.03 -3.83 -0.70
N THR A 343 -4.29 -3.72 -1.10
CA THR A 343 -4.74 -3.92 -2.49
C THR A 343 -5.01 -2.55 -3.09
N LEU A 344 -4.35 -2.26 -4.20
CA LEU A 344 -4.44 -0.99 -4.91
C LEU A 344 -5.09 -1.18 -6.27
N SER A 345 -5.87 -0.17 -6.64
CA SER A 345 -6.42 0.00 -7.98
C SER A 345 -6.52 1.49 -8.27
N HIS A 346 -6.31 1.86 -9.52
CA HIS A 346 -6.46 3.23 -9.97
C HIS A 346 -7.24 3.25 -11.29
N THR A 347 -8.09 4.24 -11.51
CA THR A 347 -8.89 4.32 -12.74
C THR A 347 -8.40 5.48 -13.59
N PHE A 348 -7.84 5.19 -14.76
CA PHE A 348 -7.39 6.20 -15.70
C PHE A 348 -8.55 6.71 -16.57
N ALA A 349 -8.58 8.03 -16.83
CA ALA A 349 -9.57 8.65 -17.72
C ALA A 349 -9.43 8.21 -19.19
N GLU A 350 -8.20 7.88 -19.62
CA GLU A 350 -7.89 7.45 -20.97
C GLU A 350 -6.99 6.21 -20.99
N SER A 351 -7.18 5.35 -21.99
CA SER A 351 -6.31 4.21 -22.24
C SER A 351 -5.10 4.63 -23.08
N LYS A 352 -3.98 4.86 -22.40
CA LYS A 352 -2.64 5.05 -22.99
C LYS A 352 -1.62 4.25 -22.18
N THR A 353 -0.49 3.96 -22.79
CA THR A 353 0.63 3.30 -22.10
C THR A 353 1.27 4.25 -21.10
N ARG A 354 1.44 3.78 -19.86
CA ARG A 354 2.05 4.53 -18.75
C ARG A 354 3.07 3.66 -18.04
N LYS A 355 4.09 4.27 -17.48
CA LYS A 355 5.04 3.59 -16.61
C LYS A 355 4.57 3.69 -15.17
N ILE A 356 4.16 2.57 -14.58
CA ILE A 356 3.77 2.49 -13.18
C ILE A 356 4.99 2.10 -12.35
N ILE A 357 5.17 2.79 -11.22
CA ILE A 357 6.31 2.59 -10.31
C ILE A 357 5.78 2.34 -8.91
N ILE A 358 6.27 1.27 -8.27
CA ILE A 358 6.07 1.01 -6.85
C ILE A 358 7.42 1.21 -6.18
N GLY A 359 7.51 2.15 -5.25
CA GLY A 359 8.74 2.50 -4.54
C GLY A 359 8.57 2.53 -3.03
N GLU A 360 9.66 2.29 -2.32
CA GLU A 360 9.77 2.60 -0.89
C GLU A 360 9.90 4.11 -0.73
N MET A 361 9.08 4.71 0.15
CA MET A 361 9.24 6.10 0.52
C MET A 361 10.41 6.23 1.49
N LEU A 362 11.32 7.14 1.18
CA LEU A 362 12.48 7.43 2.02
C LEU A 362 12.12 8.46 3.09
N GLU A 363 12.77 8.36 4.24
CA GLU A 363 12.63 9.41 5.24
C GLU A 363 13.29 10.71 4.77
N TYR A 364 12.80 11.82 5.29
CA TYR A 364 13.35 13.11 4.92
C TYR A 364 14.83 13.24 5.34
N GLY A 365 15.66 13.60 4.35
CA GLY A 365 17.11 13.74 4.50
C GLY A 365 17.87 12.41 4.46
N GLU A 366 17.20 11.29 4.22
CA GLU A 366 17.87 10.00 4.01
C GLU A 366 18.60 9.99 2.65
N GLU A 367 19.83 9.49 2.63
CA GLU A 367 20.51 9.21 1.37
C GLU A 367 19.88 7.98 0.71
N MET A 368 19.63 8.04 -0.61
CA MET A 368 18.98 6.94 -1.31
C MET A 368 19.76 5.62 -1.12
N PRO A 369 19.14 4.62 -0.47
CA PRO A 369 19.86 3.42 -0.08
C PRO A 369 20.17 2.55 -1.30
N GLY A 370 21.30 1.83 -1.24
CA GLY A 370 21.65 0.83 -2.27
C GLY A 370 20.79 -0.43 -2.23
N THR A 371 20.04 -0.64 -1.15
CA THR A 371 19.19 -1.83 -0.91
C THR A 371 17.94 -1.47 -0.14
N SER A 372 16.84 -2.17 -0.41
CA SER A 372 15.55 -2.03 0.27
C SER A 372 15.12 -3.35 0.92
N TYR A 373 14.41 -3.26 2.03
CA TYR A 373 13.73 -4.39 2.67
C TYR A 373 12.20 -4.20 2.78
N ALA A 374 11.67 -3.12 2.20
CA ALA A 374 10.29 -2.70 2.37
C ALA A 374 9.27 -3.71 1.82
N LEU A 375 9.43 -4.12 0.56
CA LEU A 375 8.41 -4.90 -0.15
C LEU A 375 8.72 -6.40 -0.14
N THR A 376 7.85 -7.18 0.50
CA THR A 376 8.01 -8.63 0.71
C THR A 376 7.19 -9.50 -0.23
N ARG A 377 6.07 -8.97 -0.77
CA ARG A 377 5.23 -9.67 -1.75
C ARG A 377 4.59 -8.71 -2.74
N PHE A 378 4.48 -9.16 -3.98
CA PHE A 378 3.72 -8.50 -5.04
C PHE A 378 2.77 -9.49 -5.73
N ASP A 379 1.48 -9.14 -5.82
CA ASP A 379 0.45 -9.94 -6.48
C ASP A 379 -0.27 -9.08 -7.52
N PHE A 380 0.11 -9.23 -8.80
CA PHE A 380 -0.55 -8.57 -9.90
C PHE A 380 -1.84 -9.31 -10.23
N LEU A 381 -2.96 -8.84 -9.66
CA LEU A 381 -4.26 -9.50 -9.70
C LEU A 381 -4.87 -9.49 -11.11
N GLU A 382 -4.67 -8.40 -11.86
CA GLU A 382 -5.13 -8.23 -13.24
C GLU A 382 -4.02 -7.63 -14.12
N ALA A 383 -3.12 -8.47 -14.62
CA ALA A 383 -1.98 -8.03 -15.42
C ALA A 383 -2.31 -7.80 -16.91
N VAL A 384 -3.59 -7.81 -17.32
CA VAL A 384 -3.99 -7.51 -18.70
C VAL A 384 -3.53 -6.08 -19.05
N GLY A 385 -2.72 -5.95 -20.09
CA GLY A 385 -2.14 -4.68 -20.51
C GLY A 385 -0.78 -4.34 -19.88
N ALA A 386 -0.28 -5.16 -18.97
CA ALA A 386 1.06 -5.00 -18.40
C ALA A 386 2.15 -5.53 -19.35
N GLU A 387 3.21 -4.76 -19.55
CA GLU A 387 4.41 -5.11 -20.30
C GLU A 387 5.67 -4.70 -19.52
N ASN A 388 6.84 -5.25 -19.86
CA ASN A 388 8.13 -4.87 -19.27
C ASN A 388 8.17 -4.91 -17.73
N ILE A 389 7.54 -5.92 -17.13
CA ILE A 389 7.47 -6.07 -15.67
C ILE A 389 8.87 -6.35 -15.11
N ASN A 390 9.40 -5.38 -14.39
CA ASN A 390 10.72 -5.41 -13.80
C ASN A 390 10.64 -5.37 -12.27
N VAL A 391 11.41 -6.27 -11.64
CA VAL A 391 11.60 -6.30 -10.19
C VAL A 391 13.03 -5.90 -9.90
N ALA A 392 13.22 -4.83 -9.12
CA ALA A 392 14.53 -4.27 -8.86
C ALA A 392 15.41 -5.20 -8.00
N GLU A 393 16.68 -5.34 -8.35
CA GLU A 393 17.66 -6.12 -7.58
C GLU A 393 17.95 -5.53 -6.20
N CYS A 394 17.70 -4.23 -6.02
CA CYS A 394 17.90 -3.54 -4.73
C CYS A 394 16.98 -4.09 -3.65
N ASN A 395 15.81 -4.64 -4.00
CA ASN A 395 14.90 -5.24 -3.04
C ASN A 395 15.44 -6.60 -2.54
N LYS A 396 15.79 -6.64 -1.25
CA LYS A 396 16.35 -7.80 -0.53
C LYS A 396 15.32 -8.50 0.37
N ALA A 397 14.04 -8.21 0.23
CA ALA A 397 12.96 -8.83 1.02
C ALA A 397 11.83 -9.45 0.17
N LEU A 398 11.78 -9.22 -1.13
CA LEU A 398 10.71 -9.75 -1.98
C LEU A 398 10.77 -11.28 -2.11
N GLU A 399 9.92 -11.97 -1.37
CA GLU A 399 9.89 -13.44 -1.32
C GLU A 399 8.88 -14.05 -2.29
N LYS A 400 7.82 -13.32 -2.66
CA LYS A 400 6.71 -13.88 -3.42
C LYS A 400 6.18 -12.93 -4.50
N VAL A 401 6.12 -13.44 -5.73
CA VAL A 401 5.61 -12.71 -6.89
C VAL A 401 4.55 -13.52 -7.63
N TRP A 402 3.38 -12.92 -7.85
CA TRP A 402 2.30 -13.46 -8.66
C TRP A 402 2.01 -12.52 -9.82
N ILE A 403 1.94 -13.06 -11.04
CA ILE A 403 1.52 -12.35 -12.24
C ILE A 403 0.33 -13.11 -12.82
N ARG A 404 -0.86 -12.50 -12.79
CA ARG A 404 -2.10 -13.10 -13.29
C ARG A 404 -2.54 -12.41 -14.58
N GLY A 405 -2.25 -13.05 -15.70
CA GLY A 405 -2.49 -12.48 -17.03
C GLY A 405 -3.97 -12.41 -17.41
N ASN A 406 -4.75 -13.45 -17.11
CA ASN A 406 -6.15 -13.59 -17.55
C ASN A 406 -6.35 -13.49 -19.08
N TYR A 407 -7.61 -13.49 -19.53
CA TYR A 407 -7.96 -13.29 -20.94
C TYR A 407 -7.53 -11.89 -21.42
N GLY A 408 -6.75 -11.84 -22.50
CA GLY A 408 -6.28 -10.58 -23.09
C GLY A 408 -4.84 -10.23 -22.75
N PHE A 409 -4.17 -10.98 -21.86
CA PHE A 409 -2.73 -10.82 -21.66
C PHE A 409 -1.97 -11.02 -22.98
N LYS A 410 -1.06 -10.10 -23.28
CA LYS A 410 -0.20 -10.21 -24.45
C LYS A 410 0.96 -11.15 -24.14
N SER A 411 1.14 -12.16 -24.99
CA SER A 411 2.32 -13.04 -24.93
C SER A 411 3.60 -12.21 -25.01
N GLN A 412 4.51 -12.41 -24.07
CA GLN A 412 5.76 -11.66 -23.98
C GLN A 412 6.87 -12.45 -23.27
N PRO A 413 8.13 -12.02 -23.35
CA PRO A 413 9.19 -12.49 -22.46
C PRO A 413 8.90 -12.07 -21.01
N LEU A 414 9.05 -13.00 -20.08
CA LEU A 414 8.92 -12.80 -18.64
C LEU A 414 10.25 -13.23 -18.00
N ASP A 415 11.26 -12.38 -18.20
CA ASP A 415 12.61 -12.61 -17.70
C ASP A 415 12.69 -12.17 -16.24
N CYS A 416 12.97 -13.11 -15.35
CA CYS A 416 13.16 -12.80 -13.94
C CYS A 416 14.61 -12.35 -13.72
N VAL A 417 14.77 -11.09 -13.33
CA VAL A 417 16.05 -10.54 -12.89
C VAL A 417 16.58 -11.39 -11.73
N PRO A 418 17.90 -11.69 -11.66
CA PRO A 418 18.50 -12.43 -10.56
C PRO A 418 18.10 -11.88 -9.19
N ASN A 419 17.19 -12.56 -8.50
CA ASN A 419 16.74 -12.16 -7.18
C ASN A 419 17.05 -13.27 -6.17
N ASN A 420 17.96 -12.96 -5.24
CA ASN A 420 18.37 -13.90 -4.20
C ASN A 420 17.38 -14.00 -3.05
N CYS A 421 16.25 -13.29 -3.06
CA CYS A 421 15.25 -13.32 -1.99
C CYS A 421 13.94 -13.98 -2.43
N LEU A 422 13.66 -13.97 -3.74
CA LEU A 422 12.49 -14.61 -4.33
C LEU A 422 12.46 -16.11 -4.02
N LYS A 423 11.46 -16.54 -3.25
CA LYS A 423 11.20 -17.94 -2.87
C LYS A 423 10.10 -18.57 -3.73
N GLU A 424 9.08 -17.80 -4.09
CA GLU A 424 7.97 -18.32 -4.90
C GLU A 424 7.60 -17.37 -6.05
N LEU A 425 7.48 -17.95 -7.26
CA LEU A 425 7.06 -17.24 -8.46
C LEU A 425 5.89 -17.96 -9.14
N TYR A 426 4.84 -17.20 -9.45
CA TYR A 426 3.63 -17.70 -10.08
C TYR A 426 3.31 -16.91 -11.34
N LEU A 427 3.30 -17.59 -12.49
CA LEU A 427 2.97 -17.02 -13.81
C LEU A 427 1.68 -17.66 -14.33
N ILE A 428 0.55 -17.07 -13.97
CA ILE A 428 -0.78 -17.69 -14.11
C ILE A 428 -1.50 -17.05 -15.31
N LEU A 429 -1.96 -17.87 -16.25
CA LEU A 429 -2.72 -17.45 -17.43
C LEU A 429 -2.01 -16.38 -18.28
N THR A 430 -0.68 -16.44 -18.37
CA THR A 430 0.17 -15.47 -19.09
C THR A 430 0.21 -15.68 -20.61
N MET A 431 -0.82 -16.30 -21.20
CA MET A 431 -1.05 -16.39 -22.65
C MET A 431 0.19 -16.82 -23.47
N GLN A 432 0.68 -18.04 -23.25
CA GLN A 432 1.80 -18.63 -24.00
C GLN A 432 3.07 -17.75 -23.97
N SER A 433 3.37 -17.12 -22.85
CA SER A 433 4.60 -16.34 -22.66
C SER A 433 5.83 -17.23 -22.59
N GLN A 434 7.00 -16.60 -22.70
CA GLN A 434 8.30 -17.26 -22.54
C GLN A 434 8.89 -16.82 -21.21
N ALA A 435 9.26 -17.77 -20.35
CA ALA A 435 9.82 -17.45 -19.04
C ALA A 435 11.29 -17.88 -18.95
N THR A 436 12.16 -16.94 -18.57
CA THR A 436 13.57 -17.21 -18.27
C THR A 436 13.83 -16.89 -16.81
N LEU A 437 14.31 -17.87 -16.05
CA LEU A 437 14.68 -17.70 -14.66
C LEU A 437 16.15 -18.06 -14.52
N ASP A 438 17.01 -17.05 -14.35
CA ASP A 438 18.43 -17.27 -14.12
C ASP A 438 18.82 -16.72 -12.75
N SER A 439 19.54 -17.52 -11.97
CA SER A 439 20.20 -17.09 -10.74
C SER A 439 19.25 -16.62 -9.62
N CYS A 440 17.99 -17.05 -9.65
CA CYS A 440 17.07 -16.96 -8.51
C CYS A 440 17.41 -18.04 -7.47
N ARG A 441 18.54 -17.87 -6.76
CA ARG A 441 19.16 -18.93 -5.94
C ARG A 441 18.30 -19.42 -4.78
N ASN A 442 17.39 -18.58 -4.29
CA ASN A 442 16.47 -18.92 -3.21
C ASN A 442 15.08 -19.35 -3.68
N LEU A 443 14.85 -19.45 -4.99
CA LEU A 443 13.57 -19.90 -5.53
C LEU A 443 13.33 -21.36 -5.13
N GLU A 444 12.26 -21.60 -4.38
CA GLU A 444 11.83 -22.93 -3.92
C GLU A 444 10.63 -23.44 -4.72
N VAL A 445 9.80 -22.53 -5.23
CA VAL A 445 8.55 -22.82 -5.94
C VAL A 445 8.45 -22.02 -7.23
N PHE A 446 8.15 -22.71 -8.33
CA PHE A 446 7.71 -22.10 -9.58
C PHE A 446 6.41 -22.73 -10.04
N ALA A 447 5.41 -21.92 -10.38
CA ALA A 447 4.12 -22.44 -10.83
C ALA A 447 3.47 -21.59 -11.92
N THR A 448 2.71 -22.26 -12.78
CA THR A 448 1.72 -21.64 -13.66
C THR A 448 0.28 -21.95 -13.23
N SER A 449 0.11 -22.60 -12.09
CA SER A 449 -1.16 -22.88 -11.43
C SER A 449 -1.41 -21.90 -10.27
N PRO A 450 -2.67 -21.74 -9.81
CA PRO A 450 -3.00 -20.82 -8.72
C PRO A 450 -2.28 -21.12 -7.39
N PHE A 451 -1.88 -22.37 -7.15
CA PHE A 451 -1.08 -22.78 -6.00
C PHE A 451 -0.38 -24.12 -6.30
N ILE A 452 0.50 -24.58 -5.41
CA ILE A 452 1.05 -25.95 -5.44
C ILE A 452 0.12 -26.88 -4.65
N CYS A 453 -0.46 -27.88 -5.31
CA CYS A 453 -1.26 -28.90 -4.66
C CYS A 453 -0.57 -30.26 -4.77
N LYS A 454 -0.14 -30.86 -3.65
CA LYS A 454 0.44 -32.21 -3.61
C LYS A 454 -0.61 -33.24 -3.21
N PRO A 455 -0.63 -34.45 -3.80
CA PRO A 455 -1.48 -35.54 -3.32
C PRO A 455 -1.26 -35.84 -1.83
N THR A 456 -2.34 -36.12 -1.11
CA THR A 456 -2.29 -36.54 0.31
C THR A 456 -1.68 -37.92 0.49
N SER A 457 -1.88 -38.81 -0.48
CA SER A 457 -1.26 -40.13 -0.52
C SER A 457 -1.20 -40.65 -1.95
N VAL A 458 -0.23 -41.54 -2.21
CA VAL A 458 -0.14 -42.31 -3.45
C VAL A 458 -0.26 -43.80 -3.09
N SER A 459 -1.14 -44.52 -3.78
CA SER A 459 -1.39 -45.96 -3.57
C SER A 459 -1.26 -46.75 -4.88
N GLY A 460 -1.22 -48.08 -4.78
CA GLY A 460 -1.09 -48.98 -5.93
C GLY A 460 0.36 -49.32 -6.30
N PRO A 461 0.58 -49.98 -7.46
CA PRO A 461 1.92 -50.32 -7.94
C PRO A 461 2.78 -49.07 -8.12
N ARG A 462 4.09 -49.15 -7.87
CA ARG A 462 5.00 -47.98 -7.98
C ARG A 462 5.14 -47.45 -9.40
N PHE A 463 5.00 -48.30 -10.41
CA PHE A 463 5.14 -47.94 -11.82
C PHE A 463 3.94 -48.45 -12.61
N ALA A 464 3.62 -47.77 -13.70
CA ALA A 464 2.52 -48.19 -14.57
C ALA A 464 2.95 -49.34 -15.48
N THR A 465 2.06 -50.33 -15.65
CA THR A 465 2.25 -51.51 -16.50
C THR A 465 1.02 -51.74 -17.36
N GLU A 466 1.21 -52.27 -18.57
CA GLU A 466 0.10 -52.67 -19.44
C GLU A 466 -0.74 -53.78 -18.80
N ILE A 467 -2.05 -53.76 -19.04
CA ILE A 467 -3.00 -54.77 -18.58
C ILE A 467 -3.82 -55.32 -19.74
N GLY A 468 -4.06 -56.64 -19.72
CA GLY A 468 -4.89 -57.32 -20.69
C GLY A 468 -4.35 -57.31 -22.14
N ASN A 469 -5.24 -57.61 -23.07
CA ASN A 469 -4.98 -57.56 -24.51
C ASN A 469 -5.33 -56.18 -25.08
N PRO A 470 -4.67 -55.72 -26.15
CA PRO A 470 -4.98 -54.43 -26.76
C PRO A 470 -6.37 -54.45 -27.41
N VAL A 471 -7.05 -53.32 -27.34
CA VAL A 471 -8.30 -53.07 -28.09
C VAL A 471 -7.98 -52.02 -29.15
N ASN A 472 -8.14 -52.37 -30.43
CA ASN A 472 -7.81 -51.50 -31.58
C ASN A 472 -6.37 -50.92 -31.52
N GLY A 473 -5.39 -51.74 -31.12
CA GLY A 473 -3.99 -51.32 -31.02
C GLY A 473 -3.65 -50.43 -29.81
N VAL A 474 -4.60 -50.24 -28.89
CA VAL A 474 -4.44 -49.47 -27.65
C VAL A 474 -4.40 -50.42 -26.45
N TYR A 475 -3.37 -50.27 -25.61
CA TYR A 475 -3.20 -51.03 -24.38
C TYR A 475 -3.58 -50.17 -23.18
N GLN A 476 -4.39 -50.73 -22.28
CA GLN A 476 -4.67 -50.09 -21.00
C GLN A 476 -3.50 -50.26 -20.05
N THR A 477 -3.34 -49.34 -19.10
CA THR A 477 -2.32 -49.44 -18.06
C THR A 477 -2.94 -49.38 -16.66
N THR A 478 -2.29 -50.01 -15.70
CA THR A 478 -2.56 -49.85 -14.27
C THR A 478 -1.28 -49.35 -13.58
N GLY A 479 -1.39 -48.50 -12.56
CA GLY A 479 -0.24 -47.87 -11.94
C GLY A 479 -0.57 -47.09 -10.67
N PRO A 480 0.33 -46.20 -10.22
CA PRO A 480 0.09 -45.37 -9.05
C PRO A 480 -1.16 -44.50 -9.19
N THR A 481 -1.94 -44.40 -8.12
CA THR A 481 -3.10 -43.49 -8.03
C THR A 481 -2.86 -42.47 -6.92
N ALA A 482 -3.11 -41.20 -7.22
CA ALA A 482 -3.07 -40.12 -6.24
C ALA A 482 -4.42 -39.92 -5.57
N LYS A 483 -4.40 -39.65 -4.27
CA LYS A 483 -5.55 -39.13 -3.52
C LYS A 483 -5.34 -37.64 -3.25
N TRP A 484 -6.20 -36.80 -3.81
CA TRP A 484 -6.13 -35.35 -3.66
C TRP A 484 -6.74 -34.88 -2.34
N PRO A 485 -6.27 -33.75 -1.76
CA PRO A 485 -6.96 -33.12 -0.65
C PRO A 485 -8.38 -32.71 -1.06
N VAL A 486 -9.33 -32.76 -0.11
CA VAL A 486 -10.73 -32.38 -0.37
C VAL A 486 -10.79 -30.88 -0.64
N THR A 487 -11.17 -30.50 -1.86
CA THR A 487 -11.46 -29.11 -2.22
C THR A 487 -12.97 -28.88 -2.17
N ILE A 488 -13.42 -27.96 -1.32
CA ILE A 488 -14.83 -27.55 -1.24
C ILE A 488 -15.12 -26.62 -2.45
N GLY A 489 -16.07 -26.98 -3.31
CA GLY A 489 -16.61 -26.05 -4.34
C GLY A 489 -16.28 -26.33 -5.81
N GLY A 490 -15.54 -27.40 -6.15
CA GLY A 490 -15.09 -27.62 -7.54
C GLY A 490 -13.98 -26.64 -7.97
N GLY A 491 -13.38 -26.82 -9.16
CA GLY A 491 -12.26 -26.01 -9.65
C GLY A 491 -10.87 -26.63 -9.47
N TRP A 492 -9.79 -25.88 -9.72
CA TRP A 492 -8.41 -26.40 -9.69
C TRP A 492 -8.06 -27.02 -8.33
N PRO A 493 -7.43 -28.21 -8.27
CA PRO A 493 -6.87 -28.99 -9.38
C PRO A 493 -7.87 -29.98 -10.02
N LEU A 494 -9.15 -30.00 -9.65
CA LEU A 494 -10.13 -30.93 -10.22
C LEU A 494 -10.48 -30.61 -11.67
N ASP A 495 -10.39 -29.34 -12.06
CA ASP A 495 -10.51 -28.87 -13.44
C ASP A 495 -9.17 -28.27 -13.93
N PRO A 496 -8.77 -28.50 -15.19
CA PRO A 496 -7.57 -27.89 -15.75
C PRO A 496 -7.73 -26.38 -15.93
N MET A 497 -6.63 -25.63 -15.87
CA MET A 497 -6.62 -24.23 -16.30
C MET A 497 -7.13 -24.08 -17.74
N GLU A 498 -7.98 -23.09 -17.99
CA GLU A 498 -8.62 -22.89 -19.30
C GLU A 498 -7.63 -22.34 -20.34
N ILE A 499 -6.79 -21.39 -19.93
CA ILE A 499 -5.84 -20.68 -20.78
C ILE A 499 -4.44 -21.21 -20.51
N SER A 500 -3.64 -21.35 -21.56
CA SER A 500 -2.25 -21.76 -21.39
C SER A 500 -1.31 -20.63 -20.95
N SER A 501 -0.47 -20.88 -19.95
CA SER A 501 0.47 -19.86 -19.43
C SER A 501 1.73 -19.72 -20.27
N LEU A 502 2.48 -20.80 -20.51
CA LEU A 502 3.81 -20.76 -21.14
C LEU A 502 3.91 -21.61 -22.40
N ASN A 503 4.74 -21.18 -23.35
CA ASN A 503 5.19 -22.00 -24.49
C ASN A 503 6.70 -22.34 -24.45
N ALA A 504 7.48 -21.63 -23.64
CA ALA A 504 8.88 -21.90 -23.36
C ALA A 504 9.20 -21.59 -21.89
N LEU A 505 10.10 -22.38 -21.31
CA LEU A 505 10.59 -22.22 -19.95
C LEU A 505 12.06 -22.60 -19.90
N ASP A 506 12.89 -21.69 -19.42
CA ASP A 506 14.30 -21.93 -19.13
C ASP A 506 14.61 -21.54 -17.68
N ILE A 507 15.17 -22.48 -16.92
CA ILE A 507 15.52 -22.28 -15.52
C ILE A 507 16.98 -22.68 -15.33
N ARG A 508 17.80 -21.72 -14.89
CA ARG A 508 19.25 -21.86 -14.70
C ARG A 508 19.65 -21.34 -13.32
N ASN A 509 20.60 -22.02 -12.68
CA ASN A 509 21.19 -21.58 -11.40
C ASN A 509 20.18 -21.40 -10.23
N CYS A 510 18.98 -22.00 -10.30
CA CYS A 510 17.94 -21.95 -9.26
C CYS A 510 18.02 -23.17 -8.32
N ASN A 511 19.15 -23.30 -7.61
CA ASN A 511 19.53 -24.55 -6.94
C ASN A 511 18.59 -25.00 -5.79
N LYS A 512 17.80 -24.10 -5.21
CA LYS A 512 16.84 -24.42 -4.14
C LYS A 512 15.46 -24.84 -4.65
N LEU A 513 15.24 -24.90 -5.96
CA LEU A 513 13.93 -25.22 -6.53
C LEU A 513 13.50 -26.63 -6.12
N ARG A 514 12.37 -26.74 -5.40
CA ARG A 514 11.83 -27.99 -4.85
C ARG A 514 10.57 -28.45 -5.56
N SER A 515 9.67 -27.51 -5.84
CA SER A 515 8.35 -27.82 -6.38
C SER A 515 8.08 -27.01 -7.64
N ILE A 516 7.64 -27.71 -8.68
CA ILE A 516 7.27 -27.11 -9.97
C ILE A 516 5.87 -27.56 -10.34
N SER A 517 4.99 -26.62 -10.67
CA SER A 517 3.63 -26.92 -11.13
C SER A 517 3.31 -26.21 -12.43
N LEU A 518 3.28 -26.97 -13.52
CA LEU A 518 3.07 -26.47 -14.87
C LEU A 518 1.72 -26.96 -15.38
N ASP A 519 0.65 -26.24 -15.05
CA ASP A 519 -0.70 -26.54 -15.53
C ASP A 519 -1.03 -25.82 -16.85
N ASN A 520 -1.62 -26.57 -17.78
CA ASN A 520 -1.97 -26.17 -19.14
C ASN A 520 -0.86 -25.38 -19.83
N ASN A 521 0.29 -26.02 -20.11
CA ASN A 521 1.36 -25.36 -20.85
C ASN A 521 1.55 -25.95 -22.25
N ARG A 522 2.14 -25.16 -23.15
CA ARG A 522 2.45 -25.53 -24.54
C ARG A 522 3.94 -25.85 -24.74
N LEU A 523 4.59 -26.33 -23.69
CA LEU A 523 6.01 -26.68 -23.69
C LEU A 523 6.25 -27.91 -24.56
N MET A 524 7.29 -27.88 -25.39
CA MET A 524 7.75 -29.05 -26.17
C MET A 524 9.04 -29.66 -25.59
N SER A 525 9.72 -28.94 -24.70
CA SER A 525 10.91 -29.37 -24.00
C SER A 525 10.91 -28.82 -22.57
N LEU A 526 11.56 -29.55 -21.67
CA LEU A 526 11.86 -29.16 -20.31
C LEU A 526 13.20 -29.81 -19.93
N ASP A 527 14.06 -29.06 -19.25
CA ASP A 527 15.31 -29.58 -18.69
C ASP A 527 15.28 -29.48 -17.17
N PHE A 528 15.32 -30.63 -16.50
CA PHE A 528 15.35 -30.75 -15.03
C PHE A 528 16.77 -30.81 -14.47
N SER A 529 17.82 -30.70 -15.31
CA SER A 529 19.22 -30.84 -14.89
C SER A 529 19.62 -29.84 -13.80
N ASN A 530 19.07 -28.62 -13.86
CA ASN A 530 19.32 -27.56 -12.89
C ASN A 530 18.53 -27.72 -11.58
N TYR A 531 17.65 -28.72 -11.48
CA TYR A 531 16.62 -28.78 -10.43
C TYR A 531 17.05 -29.73 -9.31
N SER A 532 18.30 -29.60 -8.85
CA SER A 532 18.99 -30.59 -8.01
C SER A 532 18.25 -31.00 -6.71
N ASN A 533 17.37 -30.13 -6.20
CA ASN A 533 16.58 -30.35 -4.99
C ASN A 533 15.10 -30.66 -5.25
N ALA A 534 14.66 -30.71 -6.52
CA ALA A 534 13.27 -30.97 -6.87
C ALA A 534 12.77 -32.30 -6.31
N ASP A 535 11.63 -32.26 -5.63
CA ASP A 535 10.92 -33.42 -5.08
C ASP A 535 9.50 -33.58 -5.59
N TYR A 536 8.95 -32.55 -6.24
CA TYR A 536 7.60 -32.54 -6.75
C TYR A 536 7.51 -31.81 -8.08
N ILE A 537 6.92 -32.48 -9.07
CA ILE A 537 6.69 -31.94 -10.41
C ILE A 537 5.24 -32.25 -10.80
N PHE A 538 4.47 -31.22 -11.14
CA PHE A 538 3.16 -31.36 -11.76
C PHE A 538 3.24 -30.86 -13.21
N LEU A 539 2.78 -31.68 -14.16
CA LEU A 539 2.73 -31.34 -15.58
C LEU A 539 1.34 -31.61 -16.13
N SER A 540 0.77 -30.62 -16.79
CA SER A 540 -0.38 -30.85 -17.68
C SER A 540 -0.22 -30.12 -19.01
N SER A 541 -0.64 -30.78 -20.09
CA SER A 541 -0.63 -30.21 -21.42
C SER A 541 -1.53 -30.97 -22.38
N ARG A 542 -1.85 -30.36 -23.52
CA ARG A 542 -2.50 -31.08 -24.62
C ARG A 542 -1.56 -32.14 -25.20
N ALA A 543 -2.13 -33.09 -25.93
CA ALA A 543 -1.41 -34.25 -26.46
C ALA A 543 -0.26 -33.90 -27.41
N SER A 544 -0.24 -32.71 -28.02
CA SER A 544 0.85 -32.24 -28.89
C SER A 544 2.07 -31.69 -28.15
N TYR A 545 2.00 -31.54 -26.83
CA TYR A 545 3.00 -30.87 -26.00
C TYR A 545 3.61 -31.83 -24.97
N ILE A 546 4.27 -31.32 -23.94
CA ILE A 546 5.20 -32.04 -23.07
C ILE A 546 4.68 -33.40 -22.56
N VAL A 547 3.39 -33.54 -22.24
CA VAL A 547 2.83 -34.77 -21.63
C VAL A 547 2.66 -35.93 -22.61
N GLY A 548 2.31 -35.67 -23.88
CA GLY A 548 1.98 -36.73 -24.86
C GLY A 548 2.63 -36.57 -26.24
N GLY A 549 3.29 -35.44 -26.48
CA GLY A 549 3.79 -35.04 -27.78
C GLY A 549 5.13 -35.66 -28.17
N GLY A 550 5.57 -35.30 -29.37
CA GLY A 550 6.79 -35.81 -30.00
C GLY A 550 6.54 -37.00 -30.93
N THR A 551 7.58 -37.40 -31.65
CA THR A 551 7.56 -38.53 -32.57
C THR A 551 8.67 -39.51 -32.17
N PRO A 552 8.33 -40.67 -31.57
CA PRO A 552 6.99 -41.20 -31.30
C PRO A 552 6.26 -40.49 -30.13
N LYS A 553 4.95 -40.75 -29.94
CA LYS A 553 4.15 -40.12 -28.87
C LYS A 553 4.77 -40.30 -27.49
N GLY A 554 4.87 -39.22 -26.72
CA GLY A 554 5.50 -39.18 -25.40
C GLY A 554 7.01 -38.95 -25.42
N GLN A 555 7.63 -38.76 -26.59
CA GLN A 555 9.07 -38.50 -26.70
C GLN A 555 9.51 -37.22 -25.97
N TYR A 556 8.67 -36.18 -25.95
CA TYR A 556 8.97 -34.95 -25.20
C TYR A 556 9.04 -35.19 -23.70
N LEU A 557 8.07 -35.91 -23.14
CA LEU A 557 8.06 -36.30 -21.72
C LEU A 557 9.29 -37.15 -21.37
N LEU A 558 9.61 -38.14 -22.23
CA LEU A 558 10.78 -39.00 -22.04
C LEU A 558 12.08 -38.18 -22.01
N ASN A 559 12.24 -37.23 -22.93
CA ASN A 559 13.41 -36.35 -22.98
C ASN A 559 13.54 -35.52 -21.69
N ALA A 560 12.44 -34.95 -21.21
CA ALA A 560 12.43 -34.25 -19.93
C ALA A 560 12.81 -35.20 -18.77
N ILE A 561 12.16 -36.36 -18.65
CA ILE A 561 12.44 -37.36 -17.59
C ILE A 561 13.91 -37.82 -17.58
N ARG A 562 14.57 -37.91 -18.75
CA ARG A 562 16.00 -38.23 -18.84
C ARG A 562 16.89 -37.23 -18.12
N THR A 563 16.46 -35.98 -17.96
CA THR A 563 17.23 -34.91 -17.29
C THR A 563 16.97 -34.82 -15.78
N LEU A 564 16.04 -35.61 -15.21
CA LEU A 564 15.74 -35.56 -13.78
C LEU A 564 16.98 -35.71 -12.89
N PRO A 565 17.05 -35.03 -11.73
CA PRO A 565 18.13 -35.25 -10.78
C PRO A 565 18.00 -36.63 -10.13
N SER A 566 19.13 -37.22 -9.74
CA SER A 566 19.14 -38.43 -8.93
C SER A 566 18.70 -38.12 -7.49
N ARG A 567 17.78 -38.93 -6.96
CA ARG A 567 17.30 -38.87 -5.57
C ARG A 567 17.65 -40.12 -4.77
N ILE A 568 18.69 -40.85 -5.17
CA ILE A 568 19.20 -42.00 -4.39
C ILE A 568 19.63 -41.49 -3.01
N GLY A 569 19.18 -42.17 -1.94
CA GLY A 569 19.43 -41.75 -0.56
C GLY A 569 18.52 -40.62 -0.03
N LYS A 570 17.60 -40.11 -0.86
CA LYS A 570 16.56 -39.14 -0.48
C LYS A 570 15.16 -39.79 -0.52
N SER A 571 14.14 -39.08 -0.03
CA SER A 571 12.74 -39.46 -0.24
C SER A 571 12.42 -39.53 -1.75
N THR A 572 11.60 -40.52 -2.13
CA THR A 572 11.15 -40.70 -3.51
C THR A 572 10.49 -39.42 -4.03
N GLY A 573 11.00 -38.89 -5.14
CA GLY A 573 10.38 -37.73 -5.79
C GLY A 573 9.07 -38.11 -6.49
N LEU A 574 8.13 -37.18 -6.58
CA LEU A 574 6.81 -37.40 -7.16
C LEU A 574 6.61 -36.54 -8.41
N ILE A 575 6.17 -37.18 -9.49
CA ILE A 575 5.70 -36.53 -10.71
C ILE A 575 4.21 -36.82 -10.87
N VAL A 576 3.40 -35.80 -11.08
CA VAL A 576 1.99 -35.94 -11.45
C VAL A 576 1.82 -35.45 -12.87
N VAL A 577 1.21 -36.27 -13.71
CA VAL A 577 1.00 -35.97 -15.12
C VAL A 577 -0.48 -36.07 -15.47
N ARG A 578 -0.97 -35.05 -16.19
CA ARG A 578 -2.34 -35.00 -16.72
C ARG A 578 -2.35 -34.60 -18.19
N GLY A 579 -3.06 -35.38 -19.00
CA GLY A 579 -3.44 -34.99 -20.36
C GLY A 579 -4.65 -34.07 -20.32
N ILE A 580 -4.68 -33.05 -21.17
CA ILE A 580 -5.85 -32.18 -21.36
C ILE A 580 -6.29 -32.14 -22.82
N ARG A 581 -7.57 -31.90 -23.06
CA ARG A 581 -8.13 -31.59 -24.38
C ARG A 581 -9.14 -30.46 -24.28
N SER A 582 -9.43 -29.83 -25.42
CA SER A 582 -10.55 -28.90 -25.53
C SER A 582 -11.87 -29.66 -25.41
N LYS A 583 -12.80 -29.15 -24.59
CA LYS A 583 -14.20 -29.61 -24.60
C LYS A 583 -14.78 -29.33 -25.98
N LEU A 584 -15.32 -30.35 -26.63
CA LEU A 584 -16.07 -30.17 -27.87
C LEU A 584 -17.31 -29.33 -27.55
N GLN A 585 -17.44 -28.13 -28.12
CA GLN A 585 -18.77 -27.52 -28.25
C GLN A 585 -19.51 -28.35 -29.30
N PHE A 586 -20.64 -28.95 -28.90
CA PHE A 586 -21.53 -29.56 -29.88
C PHE A 586 -21.88 -28.50 -30.92
N PRO A 587 -21.71 -28.74 -32.23
CA PRO A 587 -22.33 -27.88 -33.23
C PRO A 587 -23.83 -27.92 -32.95
N ILE A 588 -24.44 -26.76 -32.69
CA ILE A 588 -25.90 -26.64 -32.68
C ILE A 588 -26.35 -27.09 -34.07
N THR A 589 -26.98 -28.25 -34.16
CA THR A 589 -27.59 -28.74 -35.40
C THR A 589 -28.58 -27.69 -35.90
N LYS A 590 -28.37 -27.20 -37.13
CA LYS A 590 -29.27 -26.29 -37.83
C LYS A 590 -30.71 -26.83 -37.82
N THR A 591 -31.60 -26.19 -37.07
CA THR A 591 -33.03 -26.14 -37.43
C THR A 591 -33.42 -24.68 -37.60
N GLY A 592 -33.40 -24.21 -38.86
CA GLY A 592 -33.97 -22.92 -39.27
C GLY A 592 -32.96 -21.83 -39.67
N ASN A 593 -33.45 -20.90 -40.48
CA ASN A 593 -32.72 -19.74 -41.04
C ASN A 593 -32.38 -18.70 -39.96
N ILE A 594 -31.34 -18.95 -39.16
CA ILE A 594 -30.78 -17.95 -38.25
C ILE A 594 -29.39 -17.52 -38.77
N PRO A 595 -29.05 -16.21 -38.79
CA PRO A 595 -27.76 -15.71 -39.25
C PRO A 595 -26.58 -16.31 -38.47
N GLU A 596 -25.45 -16.42 -39.16
CA GLU A 596 -24.19 -16.95 -38.66
C GLU A 596 -23.67 -16.05 -37.51
N VAL A 597 -23.87 -16.48 -36.25
CA VAL A 597 -23.18 -15.87 -35.11
C VAL A 597 -21.77 -16.46 -35.06
N SER A 598 -20.82 -15.78 -35.69
CA SER A 598 -19.40 -16.04 -35.49
C SER A 598 -19.03 -15.61 -34.07
N TYR A 599 -18.80 -16.58 -33.19
CA TYR A 599 -18.17 -16.30 -31.91
C TYR A 599 -16.65 -16.13 -32.16
N PRO A 600 -15.99 -15.14 -31.53
CA PRO A 600 -14.53 -15.07 -31.58
C PRO A 600 -13.96 -16.40 -31.10
N SER A 601 -12.79 -16.80 -31.63
CA SER A 601 -12.08 -18.03 -31.30
C SER A 601 -11.66 -18.06 -29.83
N ARG A 602 -12.61 -18.30 -28.92
CA ARG A 602 -12.35 -18.55 -27.50
C ARG A 602 -11.71 -19.93 -27.42
N GLU A 603 -10.59 -20.06 -26.72
CA GLU A 603 -10.08 -21.39 -26.39
C GLU A 603 -11.19 -22.12 -25.63
N LEU A 604 -11.69 -23.21 -26.22
CA LEU A 604 -12.74 -24.04 -25.63
C LEU A 604 -12.29 -24.51 -24.23
N PRO A 605 -13.19 -24.55 -23.23
CA PRO A 605 -12.83 -24.94 -21.87
C PRO A 605 -12.12 -26.29 -21.89
N ALA A 606 -11.11 -26.48 -21.06
CA ALA A 606 -10.32 -27.70 -21.04
C ALA A 606 -10.99 -28.79 -20.18
N GLU A 607 -10.74 -30.04 -20.51
CA GLU A 607 -11.04 -31.19 -19.66
C GLU A 607 -9.88 -32.17 -19.64
N TYR A 608 -9.75 -32.93 -18.55
CA TYR A 608 -8.75 -33.97 -18.46
C TYR A 608 -9.06 -35.11 -19.43
N THR A 609 -8.00 -35.62 -20.05
CA THR A 609 -8.05 -36.75 -20.97
C THR A 609 -6.88 -37.68 -20.70
N THR A 610 -7.04 -38.93 -21.11
CA THR A 610 -6.04 -39.96 -20.89
C THR A 610 -4.77 -39.66 -21.68
N VAL A 611 -3.61 -39.79 -21.03
CA VAL A 611 -2.31 -39.60 -21.68
C VAL A 611 -2.04 -40.78 -22.62
N GLN A 612 -1.62 -40.48 -23.85
CA GLN A 612 -1.22 -41.49 -24.83
C GLN A 612 0.29 -41.48 -25.01
N LEU A 613 0.91 -42.64 -24.88
CA LEU A 613 2.33 -42.84 -25.12
C LEU A 613 2.52 -43.92 -26.18
N HIS A 614 3.60 -43.85 -26.93
CA HIS A 614 4.02 -44.99 -27.73
C HIS A 614 4.50 -46.13 -26.81
N ARG A 615 4.22 -47.38 -27.17
CA ARG A 615 4.48 -48.58 -26.35
C ARG A 615 5.92 -48.72 -25.86
N ASN A 616 6.88 -48.32 -26.69
CA ASN A 616 8.30 -48.35 -26.33
C ASN A 616 8.75 -47.24 -25.35
N ILE A 617 7.91 -46.23 -25.11
CA ILE A 617 8.26 -45.07 -24.27
C ILE A 617 8.03 -45.36 -22.78
N LEU A 618 6.89 -45.98 -22.42
CA LEU A 618 6.54 -46.25 -21.02
C LEU A 618 7.61 -47.09 -20.28
N PRO A 619 8.15 -48.19 -20.84
CA PRO A 619 9.22 -48.95 -20.19
C PRO A 619 10.50 -48.13 -19.96
N GLN A 620 10.85 -47.26 -20.91
CA GLN A 620 12.03 -46.37 -20.78
C GLN A 620 11.83 -45.35 -19.66
N ILE A 621 10.64 -44.74 -19.57
CA ILE A 621 10.27 -43.85 -18.47
C ILE A 621 10.41 -44.59 -17.13
N ASN A 622 9.80 -45.77 -17.00
CA ASN A 622 9.85 -46.55 -15.76
C ASN A 622 11.30 -46.88 -15.33
N ALA A 623 12.16 -47.27 -16.27
CA ALA A 623 13.57 -47.57 -16.00
C ALA A 623 14.32 -46.34 -15.45
N ILE A 624 14.10 -45.15 -16.02
CA ILE A 624 14.72 -43.90 -15.55
C ILE A 624 14.21 -43.54 -14.15
N LEU A 625 12.89 -43.64 -13.93
CA LEU A 625 12.30 -43.30 -12.63
C LEU A 625 12.81 -44.24 -11.52
N GLN A 626 12.95 -45.54 -11.80
CA GLN A 626 13.52 -46.50 -10.87
C GLN A 626 14.96 -46.17 -10.51
N THR A 627 15.81 -45.92 -11.51
CA THR A 627 17.24 -45.63 -11.30
C THR A 627 17.49 -44.30 -10.59
N LYS A 628 16.61 -43.31 -10.78
CA LYS A 628 16.73 -41.98 -10.17
C LYS A 628 15.92 -41.80 -8.89
N ASN A 629 15.22 -42.83 -8.41
CA ASN A 629 14.34 -42.80 -7.24
C ASN A 629 13.18 -41.79 -7.33
N TRP A 630 12.45 -41.85 -8.44
CA TRP A 630 11.22 -41.09 -8.69
C TRP A 630 10.01 -42.02 -8.85
N GLN A 631 8.81 -41.45 -8.74
CA GLN A 631 7.53 -42.10 -9.02
C GLN A 631 6.66 -41.16 -9.86
N ILE A 632 5.96 -41.70 -10.84
CA ILE A 632 5.02 -40.95 -11.70
C ILE A 632 3.59 -41.42 -11.49
N VAL A 633 2.67 -40.48 -11.27
CA VAL A 633 1.23 -40.70 -11.23
C VAL A 633 0.62 -40.18 -12.53
N TRP A 634 -0.06 -41.06 -13.25
CA TRP A 634 -0.83 -40.72 -14.44
C TRP A 634 -2.27 -40.38 -14.03
N ASP A 635 -2.47 -39.18 -13.50
CA ASP A 635 -3.69 -38.85 -12.76
C ASP A 635 -4.94 -38.77 -13.64
N SER A 636 -4.78 -38.41 -14.93
CA SER A 636 -5.86 -38.51 -15.93
C SER A 636 -5.90 -39.87 -16.65
N GLY A 637 -5.12 -40.85 -16.19
CA GLY A 637 -4.91 -42.16 -16.80
C GLY A 637 -3.82 -42.17 -17.88
N CYS A 638 -3.34 -43.36 -18.23
CA CYS A 638 -2.35 -43.59 -19.29
C CYS A 638 -2.72 -44.79 -20.16
N LEU A 639 -2.49 -44.66 -21.47
CA LEU A 639 -2.62 -45.71 -22.48
C LEU A 639 -1.34 -45.78 -23.31
N THR A 640 -1.00 -46.97 -23.80
CA THR A 640 0.09 -47.16 -24.76
C THR A 640 -0.44 -47.55 -26.13
N THR A 641 0.17 -47.04 -27.20
CA THR A 641 -0.20 -47.29 -28.61
C THR A 641 0.99 -47.80 -29.41
N MET A 642 0.74 -48.53 -30.50
CA MET A 642 1.81 -48.93 -31.45
C MET A 642 2.19 -47.83 -32.45
N ASP A 643 1.33 -46.81 -32.58
CA ASP A 643 1.53 -45.63 -33.44
C ASP A 643 2.02 -44.41 -32.66
#